data_AF-A0A3C0N3R5-F1
#
_entry.id   AF-A0A3C0N3R5-F1
#
_cell.length_a   1.000
_cell.length_b   1.000
_cell.length_c   1.000
_cell.angle_alpha   90.00
_cell.angle_beta   90.00
_cell.angle_gamma   90.00
#
_symmetry.space_group_name_H-M   'P 1'
#
loop_
_entity.id
_entity.type
_entity.pdbx_description
1 polymer ?
#
loop_
_entity_poly.entity_id
_entity_poly.type
_entity_poly.pdbx_seq_one_letter_code
_entity_poly.pdbx_strand_id
1 'polypeptide(L)'
;ASVGKPYSDIAALARLVRSEIESFSELKTAISSVRPLLNHCRKRLDIRRYLVRPLADAILDAAAAMPTAPEYLLNTLIPVAASRIGTSARVVVNPHGGYVQPCIFWSANVANSGQAKTPPQSLIIEPLEDLDQDDRDRYAQELADWQAATDKNKGPKPIETRRILNDTTTAQKIRIHNENPRGLIEYLDELTADYERLNQFNGGKGADLRHELGLFNGKFGAYDRGDVRLYLRRVAFSKTGTYQWDTLSALMSDQVDFIASGYLARFLLCSIVDAPERKLDLFSDRDSNVLSQMLRTLYRRLETQPERDYLLSHEAKLLFQAFNHSLVAAEIQESHFGLALVYAKIESYAARLALWLHIINAVVQGEEPAPVISGETMRAAIELACFYLWQHKLIYAHNAPSTKLDGVLLRVQTCALKLWSKGKALTASFAKSRVNPIKSWPTSKIRDKIFRVLALAGLGRTEGHGDKTVYIPSDSSSPPSPPSPHSDTFTVADIGGFGDQLAVEPIAESIVQQEDGSIVDTVGEHVIPPAPEVEVIEDCHLDLSTNITNNSTQSPVVSELEEVDNPPTSSPTVGELQAILIGCTAFTQAMSLRSSHQELFKQAYQSLSQQQQEHFDSWVSSRYAEPIYKYVGIERHDEEGYSLMRGDLVRLKSSKLKSILTHVLPLHAPVALSNFQSPQFVGVNPNQLKLVEKLSPPSAGDQMNLL
;
A
#
# COMPACT_ATOMS: atom_id res chain seq x y z
N ALA A 1 45.25 -32.55 -14.99
CA ALA A 1 46.14 -33.70 -14.75
C ALA A 1 45.35 -35.01 -14.77
N SER A 2 44.74 -35.43 -13.65
CA SER A 2 44.12 -36.76 -13.46
C SER A 2 43.06 -37.20 -14.48
N VAL A 3 42.32 -36.28 -15.11
CA VAL A 3 41.18 -36.59 -15.99
C VAL A 3 41.57 -36.71 -17.48
N GLY A 4 42.84 -36.48 -17.85
CA GLY A 4 43.34 -36.59 -19.23
C GLY A 4 42.81 -35.55 -20.24
N LYS A 5 41.75 -34.80 -19.93
CA LYS A 5 41.16 -33.76 -20.79
C LYS A 5 41.89 -32.41 -20.71
N PRO A 6 41.90 -31.61 -21.80
CA PRO A 6 42.50 -30.29 -21.82
C PRO A 6 41.70 -29.29 -20.96
N TYR A 7 42.39 -28.25 -20.50
CA TYR A 7 41.82 -27.22 -19.60
C TYR A 7 40.63 -26.47 -20.23
N SER A 8 40.64 -26.27 -21.55
CA SER A 8 39.53 -25.70 -22.34
C SER A 8 38.19 -26.37 -22.05
N ASP A 9 38.19 -27.70 -22.02
CA ASP A 9 36.99 -28.53 -21.98
C ASP A 9 36.45 -28.60 -20.56
N ILE A 10 37.35 -28.66 -19.57
CA ILE A 10 37.02 -28.57 -18.15
C ILE A 10 36.43 -27.18 -17.84
N ALA A 11 37.03 -26.11 -18.39
CA ALA A 11 36.52 -24.75 -18.25
C ALA A 11 35.21 -24.50 -19.04
N ALA A 12 34.95 -25.26 -20.11
CA ALA A 12 33.65 -25.25 -20.80
C ALA A 12 32.57 -25.97 -19.97
N LEU A 13 32.87 -27.18 -19.49
CA LEU A 13 31.98 -27.98 -18.64
C LEU A 13 31.62 -27.23 -17.35
N ALA A 14 32.61 -26.61 -16.68
CA ALA A 14 32.38 -25.83 -15.46
C ALA A 14 31.52 -24.58 -15.68
N ARG A 15 31.60 -23.95 -16.87
CA ARG A 15 30.68 -22.86 -17.24
C ARG A 15 29.27 -23.37 -17.51
N LEU A 16 29.14 -24.52 -18.17
CA LEU A 16 27.86 -25.16 -18.44
C LEU A 16 27.15 -25.52 -17.12
N VAL A 17 27.82 -26.25 -16.23
CA VAL A 17 27.29 -26.64 -14.91
C VAL A 17 26.94 -25.42 -14.04
N ARG A 18 27.76 -24.35 -14.05
CA ARG A 18 27.39 -23.09 -13.37
C ARG A 18 26.11 -22.47 -13.95
N SER A 19 25.98 -22.40 -15.27
CA SER A 19 24.77 -21.87 -15.91
C SER A 19 23.52 -22.73 -15.67
N GLU A 20 23.68 -24.04 -15.47
CA GLU A 20 22.58 -24.93 -15.06
C GLU A 20 22.19 -24.70 -13.59
N ILE A 21 23.16 -24.54 -12.69
CA ILE A 21 22.92 -24.22 -11.27
C ILE A 21 22.25 -22.84 -11.12
N GLU A 22 22.75 -21.83 -11.82
CA GLU A 22 22.15 -20.48 -11.88
C GLU A 22 20.73 -20.54 -12.46
N SER A 23 20.53 -21.29 -13.56
CA SER A 23 19.20 -21.49 -14.12
C SER A 23 18.26 -22.32 -13.25
N PHE A 24 18.78 -23.13 -12.32
CA PHE A 24 17.98 -23.90 -11.38
C PHE A 24 17.61 -23.07 -10.13
N SER A 25 18.49 -22.19 -9.67
CA SER A 25 18.17 -21.24 -8.59
C SER A 25 17.17 -20.17 -9.04
N GLU A 26 17.35 -19.59 -10.24
CA GLU A 26 16.33 -18.75 -10.91
C GLU A 26 14.96 -19.44 -10.93
N LEU A 27 14.93 -20.70 -11.36
CA LEU A 27 13.73 -21.51 -11.51
C LEU A 27 13.08 -21.82 -10.15
N LYS A 28 13.87 -22.15 -9.12
CA LYS A 28 13.35 -22.39 -7.76
C LYS A 28 12.71 -21.12 -7.19
N THR A 29 13.37 -19.98 -7.33
CA THR A 29 12.85 -18.67 -6.89
C THR A 29 11.52 -18.33 -7.59
N ALA A 30 11.48 -18.44 -8.92
CA ALA A 30 10.25 -18.14 -9.69
C ALA A 30 9.09 -19.10 -9.40
N ILE A 31 9.35 -20.38 -9.07
CA ILE A 31 8.30 -21.29 -8.58
C ILE A 31 7.78 -20.83 -7.21
N SER A 32 8.67 -20.40 -6.31
CA SER A 32 8.28 -19.96 -4.96
C SER A 32 7.51 -18.64 -4.93
N SER A 33 7.70 -17.73 -5.89
CA SER A 33 6.91 -16.50 -6.02
C SER A 33 5.59 -16.71 -6.76
N VAL A 34 5.60 -17.43 -7.88
CA VAL A 34 4.42 -17.56 -8.76
C VAL A 34 3.36 -18.53 -8.22
N ARG A 35 3.73 -19.54 -7.43
CA ARG A 35 2.74 -20.49 -6.88
C ARG A 35 1.81 -19.86 -5.83
N PRO A 36 2.28 -19.09 -4.82
CA PRO A 36 1.40 -18.36 -3.91
C PRO A 36 0.50 -17.35 -4.64
N LEU A 37 1.04 -16.60 -5.61
CA LEU A 37 0.26 -15.67 -6.45
C LEU A 37 -0.92 -16.37 -7.14
N LEU A 38 -0.67 -17.48 -7.84
CA LEU A 38 -1.73 -18.14 -8.60
C LEU A 38 -2.73 -18.91 -7.74
N ASN A 39 -2.38 -19.30 -6.51
CA ASN A 39 -3.33 -19.86 -5.55
C ASN A 39 -4.27 -18.77 -5.00
N HIS A 40 -3.72 -17.68 -4.48
CA HIS A 40 -4.51 -16.66 -3.77
C HIS A 40 -5.25 -15.72 -4.72
N CYS A 41 -4.63 -15.30 -5.83
CA CYS A 41 -5.27 -14.40 -6.81
C CYS A 41 -6.30 -15.11 -7.70
N ARG A 42 -6.58 -16.40 -7.45
CA ARG A 42 -7.74 -17.16 -7.97
C ARG A 42 -8.85 -17.37 -6.94
N LYS A 43 -8.61 -17.14 -5.64
CA LYS A 43 -9.68 -17.18 -4.63
C LYS A 43 -10.67 -16.03 -4.94
N ARG A 44 -11.91 -16.39 -5.22
CA ARG A 44 -13.03 -15.46 -5.45
C ARG A 44 -13.65 -15.04 -4.12
N LEU A 45 -14.32 -13.89 -4.07
CA LEU A 45 -15.02 -13.44 -2.86
C LEU A 45 -16.45 -13.98 -2.84
N ASP A 46 -16.82 -14.76 -1.82
CA ASP A 46 -18.23 -14.98 -1.50
C ASP A 46 -18.80 -13.72 -0.84
N ILE A 47 -19.51 -12.91 -1.61
CA ILE A 47 -20.15 -11.66 -1.17
C ILE A 47 -21.07 -11.88 0.05
N ARG A 48 -21.69 -13.06 0.17
CA ARG A 48 -22.63 -13.44 1.24
C ARG A 48 -21.97 -13.65 2.60
N ARG A 49 -20.64 -13.73 2.65
CA ARG A 49 -19.83 -13.81 3.87
C ARG A 49 -19.54 -12.43 4.47
N TYR A 50 -19.61 -11.38 3.66
CA TYR A 50 -19.28 -10.01 4.06
C TYR A 50 -20.52 -9.12 4.20
N LEU A 51 -21.52 -9.32 3.33
CA LEU A 51 -22.72 -8.51 3.26
C LEU A 51 -23.98 -9.30 3.62
N VAL A 52 -24.91 -8.63 4.30
CA VAL A 52 -26.24 -9.17 4.61
C VAL A 52 -26.98 -9.60 3.35
N ARG A 53 -27.74 -10.70 3.46
CA ARG A 53 -28.35 -11.42 2.34
C ARG A 53 -29.04 -10.53 1.29
N PRO A 54 -29.92 -9.56 1.63
CA PRO A 54 -30.58 -8.73 0.62
C PRO A 54 -29.60 -8.01 -0.31
N LEU A 55 -28.53 -7.41 0.24
CA LEU A 55 -27.53 -6.70 -0.54
C LEU A 55 -26.58 -7.67 -1.27
N ALA A 56 -26.16 -8.76 -0.62
CA ALA A 56 -25.27 -9.74 -1.23
C ALA A 56 -25.92 -10.45 -2.43
N ASP A 57 -27.18 -10.88 -2.29
CA ASP A 57 -27.90 -11.60 -3.34
C ASP A 57 -28.26 -10.67 -4.51
N ALA A 58 -28.62 -9.40 -4.26
CA ALA A 58 -28.83 -8.42 -5.34
C ALA A 58 -27.55 -8.07 -6.12
N ILE A 59 -26.37 -8.03 -5.46
CA ILE A 59 -25.07 -7.85 -6.13
C ILE A 59 -24.75 -9.06 -7.02
N LEU A 60 -25.06 -10.28 -6.57
CA LEU A 60 -24.85 -11.50 -7.33
C LEU A 60 -25.81 -11.61 -8.54
N ASP A 61 -27.07 -11.25 -8.36
CA ASP A 61 -28.07 -11.25 -9.44
C ASP A 61 -27.78 -10.16 -10.49
N ALA A 62 -27.34 -8.97 -10.06
CA ALA A 62 -26.82 -7.95 -10.97
C ALA A 62 -25.59 -8.45 -11.75
N ALA A 63 -24.63 -9.12 -11.09
CA ALA A 63 -23.45 -9.67 -11.74
C ALA A 63 -23.75 -10.79 -12.76
N ALA A 64 -24.88 -11.49 -12.57
CA ALA A 64 -25.40 -12.46 -13.52
C ALA A 64 -26.13 -11.80 -14.70
N ALA A 65 -26.91 -10.74 -14.45
CA ALA A 65 -27.64 -9.99 -15.47
C ALA A 65 -26.70 -9.24 -16.44
N MET A 66 -25.70 -8.53 -15.89
CA MET A 66 -24.60 -7.95 -16.66
C MET A 66 -23.34 -8.80 -16.47
N PRO A 67 -23.03 -9.77 -17.36
CA PRO A 67 -22.07 -10.85 -17.12
C PRO A 67 -20.67 -10.31 -16.76
N THR A 68 -20.39 -10.28 -15.46
CA THR A 68 -19.23 -9.60 -14.87
C THR A 68 -18.88 -10.21 -13.51
N ALA A 69 -17.76 -9.79 -12.92
CA ALA A 69 -17.41 -10.26 -11.59
C ALA A 69 -18.14 -9.44 -10.50
N PRO A 70 -18.82 -10.07 -9.52
CA PRO A 70 -19.47 -9.35 -8.42
C PRO A 70 -18.46 -8.56 -7.57
N GLU A 71 -17.18 -8.95 -7.58
CA GLU A 71 -16.10 -8.18 -6.97
C GLU A 71 -15.88 -6.80 -7.61
N TYR A 72 -16.20 -6.60 -8.90
CA TYR A 72 -16.11 -5.28 -9.53
C TYR A 72 -17.25 -4.33 -9.10
N LEU A 73 -18.43 -4.89 -8.81
CA LEU A 73 -19.55 -4.17 -8.21
C LEU A 73 -19.22 -3.81 -6.76
N LEU A 74 -18.79 -4.78 -5.94
CA LEU A 74 -18.37 -4.54 -4.54
C LEU A 74 -17.24 -3.51 -4.44
N ASN A 75 -16.20 -3.62 -5.28
CA ASN A 75 -15.06 -2.70 -5.26
C ASN A 75 -15.43 -1.26 -5.63
N THR A 76 -16.53 -1.05 -6.36
CA THR A 76 -17.09 0.29 -6.63
C THR A 76 -18.03 0.74 -5.51
N LEU A 77 -18.82 -0.18 -4.95
CA LEU A 77 -19.77 0.11 -3.87
C LEU A 77 -19.10 0.59 -2.58
N ILE A 78 -17.91 0.05 -2.26
CA ILE A 78 -17.14 0.44 -1.07
C ILE A 78 -16.90 1.97 -1.00
N PRO A 79 -16.18 2.62 -1.94
CA PRO A 79 -15.93 4.06 -1.89
C PRO A 79 -17.19 4.92 -2.09
N VAL A 80 -18.16 4.45 -2.88
CA VAL A 80 -19.43 5.17 -3.11
C VAL A 80 -20.24 5.26 -1.83
N ALA A 81 -20.52 4.13 -1.17
CA ALA A 81 -21.25 4.12 0.10
C ALA A 81 -20.43 4.78 1.22
N ALA A 82 -19.11 4.59 1.25
CA ALA A 82 -18.23 5.28 2.20
C ALA A 82 -18.27 6.81 2.05
N SER A 83 -18.48 7.36 0.85
CA SER A 83 -18.60 8.81 0.67
C SER A 83 -19.90 9.41 1.22
N ARG A 84 -20.92 8.58 1.50
CA ARG A 84 -22.17 9.01 2.17
C ARG A 84 -22.08 8.90 3.70
N ILE A 85 -21.27 7.96 4.21
CA ILE A 85 -20.85 7.91 5.62
C ILE A 85 -19.89 9.08 5.90
N GLY A 86 -18.75 9.09 5.21
CA GLY A 86 -17.78 10.18 5.15
C GLY A 86 -17.27 10.64 6.52
N THR A 87 -17.38 11.94 6.78
CA THR A 87 -16.84 12.59 7.99
C THR A 87 -17.60 12.24 9.27
N SER A 88 -18.77 11.61 9.19
CA SER A 88 -19.58 11.28 10.36
C SER A 88 -19.19 9.95 11.02
N ALA A 89 -18.33 9.13 10.41
CA ALA A 89 -17.84 7.91 11.05
C ALA A 89 -16.33 7.73 10.89
N ARG A 90 -15.71 7.36 12.00
CA ARG A 90 -14.30 6.95 12.08
C ARG A 90 -14.15 5.83 13.12
N VAL A 91 -13.22 4.93 12.89
CA VAL A 91 -12.89 3.86 13.84
C VAL A 91 -11.67 4.26 14.65
N VAL A 92 -11.77 4.14 15.97
CA VAL A 92 -10.70 4.40 16.94
C VAL A 92 -10.10 3.05 17.32
N VAL A 93 -8.99 2.71 16.67
CA VAL A 93 -8.28 1.41 16.83
C VAL A 93 -7.54 1.39 18.16
N ASN A 94 -6.77 2.45 18.45
CA ASN A 94 -6.07 2.64 19.72
C ASN A 94 -6.38 4.05 20.25
N PRO A 95 -7.30 4.20 21.23
CA PRO A 95 -7.65 5.50 21.80
C PRO A 95 -6.46 6.24 22.42
N HIS A 96 -5.63 5.54 23.22
CA HIS A 96 -4.50 6.14 23.92
C HIS A 96 -3.34 6.49 22.98
N GLY A 97 -3.10 5.67 21.95
CA GLY A 97 -2.12 5.94 20.88
C GLY A 97 -2.63 6.88 19.79
N GLY A 98 -3.85 7.41 19.90
CA GLY A 98 -4.45 8.29 18.90
C GLY A 98 -4.69 7.65 17.52
N TYR A 99 -4.67 6.31 17.41
CA TYR A 99 -4.79 5.65 16.10
C TYR A 99 -6.25 5.57 15.66
N VAL A 100 -6.61 6.41 14.69
CA VAL A 100 -7.96 6.60 14.17
C VAL A 100 -7.95 6.54 12.64
N GLN A 101 -8.91 5.83 12.04
CA GLN A 101 -9.06 5.70 10.59
C GLN A 101 -10.46 6.20 10.13
N PRO A 102 -10.55 7.06 9.10
CA PRO A 102 -11.81 7.61 8.59
C PRO A 102 -12.48 6.68 7.58
N CYS A 103 -13.79 6.83 7.34
CA CYS A 103 -14.50 6.11 6.27
C CYS A 103 -14.19 6.69 4.87
N ILE A 104 -12.94 6.53 4.41
CA ILE A 104 -12.44 7.03 3.11
C ILE A 104 -11.79 5.89 2.34
N PHE A 105 -12.19 5.69 1.08
CA PHE A 105 -11.65 4.63 0.24
C PHE A 105 -11.35 5.14 -1.17
N TRP A 106 -10.23 4.72 -1.72
CA TRP A 106 -9.87 4.89 -3.12
C TRP A 106 -9.83 3.49 -3.73
N SER A 107 -10.56 3.22 -4.82
CA SER A 107 -10.56 1.91 -5.48
C SER A 107 -10.40 2.00 -7.00
N ALA A 108 -9.92 0.92 -7.62
CA ALA A 108 -9.84 0.82 -9.08
C ALA A 108 -10.15 -0.60 -9.55
N ASN A 109 -11.03 -0.73 -10.54
CA ASN A 109 -11.18 -1.97 -11.30
C ASN A 109 -10.13 -2.03 -12.41
N VAL A 110 -9.35 -3.11 -12.46
CA VAL A 110 -8.20 -3.27 -13.38
C VAL A 110 -8.52 -4.35 -14.39
N ALA A 111 -8.73 -3.96 -15.65
CA ALA A 111 -9.20 -4.84 -16.71
C ALA A 111 -8.45 -4.63 -18.03
N ASN A 112 -8.72 -5.49 -19.02
CA ASN A 112 -8.26 -5.24 -20.40
C ASN A 112 -9.29 -4.36 -21.11
N SER A 113 -8.88 -3.62 -22.14
CA SER A 113 -9.80 -2.85 -22.97
C SER A 113 -10.93 -3.75 -23.54
N GLY A 114 -12.16 -3.22 -23.60
CA GLY A 114 -13.33 -3.95 -24.09
C GLY A 114 -13.91 -5.03 -23.16
N GLN A 115 -13.39 -5.23 -21.94
CA GLN A 115 -13.90 -6.23 -20.97
C GLN A 115 -15.08 -5.72 -20.11
N ALA A 116 -15.84 -4.70 -20.54
CA ALA A 116 -16.94 -4.08 -19.79
C ALA A 116 -16.59 -3.73 -18.33
N LYS A 117 -15.47 -3.01 -18.16
CA LYS A 117 -15.05 -2.42 -16.89
C LYS A 117 -16.07 -1.41 -16.31
N THR A 118 -16.75 -0.65 -17.18
CA THR A 118 -17.56 0.52 -16.82
C THR A 118 -19.01 0.20 -16.42
N PRO A 119 -19.77 -0.69 -17.10
CA PRO A 119 -21.13 -1.05 -16.67
C PRO A 119 -21.32 -1.47 -15.20
N PRO A 120 -20.45 -2.30 -14.57
CA PRO A 120 -20.55 -2.58 -13.13
C PRO A 120 -20.11 -1.42 -12.23
N GLN A 121 -19.58 -0.32 -12.78
CA GLN A 121 -19.42 0.93 -12.03
C GLN A 121 -20.66 1.81 -12.21
N SER A 122 -21.16 1.96 -13.43
CA SER A 122 -22.40 2.67 -13.76
C SER A 122 -23.57 2.22 -12.87
N LEU A 123 -23.82 0.90 -12.74
CA LEU A 123 -24.92 0.38 -11.90
C LEU A 123 -24.82 0.79 -10.40
N ILE A 124 -23.62 1.13 -9.92
CA ILE A 124 -23.37 1.58 -8.54
C ILE A 124 -23.40 3.12 -8.45
N ILE A 125 -23.07 3.83 -9.53
CA ILE A 125 -22.96 5.29 -9.59
C ILE A 125 -24.29 5.95 -10.02
N GLU A 126 -25.00 5.39 -10.98
CA GLU A 126 -26.30 5.89 -11.49
C GLU A 126 -27.32 6.14 -10.36
N PRO A 127 -27.52 5.25 -9.36
CA PRO A 127 -28.45 5.49 -8.24
C PRO A 127 -28.03 6.61 -7.28
N LEU A 128 -26.83 7.18 -7.49
CA LEU A 128 -26.29 8.34 -6.79
C LEU A 128 -26.35 9.60 -7.68
N GLU A 129 -26.15 9.46 -8.99
CA GLU A 129 -26.36 10.51 -9.99
C GLU A 129 -27.84 10.93 -10.03
N ASP A 130 -28.78 9.98 -9.93
CA ASP A 130 -30.22 10.23 -9.74
C ASP A 130 -30.48 11.16 -8.54
N LEU A 131 -29.77 10.95 -7.42
CA LEU A 131 -29.97 11.72 -6.18
C LEU A 131 -29.38 13.13 -6.26
N ASP A 132 -28.26 13.29 -6.98
CA ASP A 132 -27.72 14.63 -7.28
C ASP A 132 -28.63 15.36 -8.28
N GLN A 133 -29.24 14.67 -9.25
CA GLN A 133 -30.22 15.28 -10.16
C GLN A 133 -31.51 15.70 -9.43
N ASP A 134 -32.09 14.82 -8.59
CA ASP A 134 -33.25 15.12 -7.72
C ASP A 134 -33.03 16.38 -6.86
N ASP A 135 -31.82 16.53 -6.31
CA ASP A 135 -31.47 17.63 -5.41
C ASP A 135 -31.07 18.90 -6.19
N ARG A 136 -30.50 18.76 -7.41
CA ARG A 136 -30.15 19.86 -8.30
C ARG A 136 -31.38 20.52 -8.94
N ASP A 137 -32.39 19.74 -9.31
CA ASP A 137 -33.67 20.29 -9.81
C ASP A 137 -34.44 21.02 -8.71
N ARG A 138 -34.37 20.52 -7.45
CA ARG A 138 -34.91 21.24 -6.28
C ARG A 138 -34.14 22.53 -6.02
N TYR A 139 -32.81 22.49 -6.03
CA TYR A 139 -31.96 23.67 -5.89
C TYR A 139 -32.25 24.72 -6.98
N ALA A 140 -32.54 24.31 -8.21
CA ALA A 140 -32.93 25.23 -9.29
C ALA A 140 -34.26 25.97 -8.99
N GLN A 141 -35.24 25.28 -8.37
CA GLN A 141 -36.50 25.88 -7.93
C GLN A 141 -36.27 26.83 -6.73
N GLU A 142 -35.59 26.35 -5.68
CA GLU A 142 -35.25 27.15 -4.49
C GLU A 142 -34.46 28.43 -4.86
N LEU A 143 -33.55 28.33 -5.83
CA LEU A 143 -32.76 29.46 -6.32
C LEU A 143 -33.60 30.46 -7.12
N ALA A 144 -34.59 30.00 -7.90
CA ALA A 144 -35.51 30.87 -8.61
C ALA A 144 -36.42 31.64 -7.64
N ASP A 145 -36.97 30.95 -6.63
CA ASP A 145 -37.77 31.57 -5.56
C ASP A 145 -36.94 32.58 -4.75
N TRP A 146 -35.68 32.24 -4.41
CA TRP A 146 -34.76 33.15 -3.73
C TRP A 146 -34.40 34.40 -4.57
N GLN A 147 -34.30 34.25 -5.90
CA GLN A 147 -34.09 35.38 -6.80
C GLN A 147 -35.32 36.28 -6.92
N ALA A 148 -36.52 35.68 -6.94
CA ALA A 148 -37.81 36.39 -6.96
C ALA A 148 -38.17 37.07 -5.62
N ALA A 149 -37.61 36.59 -4.51
CA ALA A 149 -37.83 37.16 -3.19
C ALA A 149 -37.31 38.61 -3.07
N THR A 150 -38.16 39.51 -2.58
CA THR A 150 -37.77 40.88 -2.24
C THR A 150 -36.81 40.89 -1.04
N ASP A 151 -35.92 41.88 -0.96
CA ASP A 151 -34.79 41.86 -0.02
C ASP A 151 -35.19 41.86 1.48
N LYS A 152 -36.46 42.14 1.81
CA LYS A 152 -37.01 41.97 3.17
C LYS A 152 -37.33 40.51 3.54
N ASN A 153 -37.58 39.66 2.55
CA ASN A 153 -37.92 38.24 2.70
C ASN A 153 -36.80 37.32 2.17
N LYS A 154 -35.66 37.89 1.75
CA LYS A 154 -34.58 37.18 1.10
C LYS A 154 -33.71 36.48 2.15
N GLY A 155 -33.96 35.18 2.35
CA GLY A 155 -33.19 34.33 3.26
C GLY A 155 -31.74 34.11 2.81
N PRO A 156 -30.98 33.20 3.45
CA PRO A 156 -29.71 32.76 2.91
C PRO A 156 -29.90 32.21 1.50
N LYS A 157 -28.92 32.42 0.61
CA LYS A 157 -28.94 31.80 -0.71
C LYS A 157 -28.94 30.27 -0.52
N PRO A 158 -29.78 29.49 -1.23
CA PRO A 158 -29.72 28.04 -1.17
C PRO A 158 -28.36 27.51 -1.64
N ILE A 159 -28.05 26.28 -1.23
CA ILE A 159 -26.78 25.60 -1.49
C ILE A 159 -27.08 24.33 -2.27
N GLU A 160 -26.35 24.10 -3.37
CA GLU A 160 -26.51 22.89 -4.17
C GLU A 160 -25.99 21.67 -3.39
N THR A 161 -26.88 20.71 -3.11
CA THR A 161 -26.45 19.41 -2.55
C THR A 161 -25.76 18.62 -3.65
N ARG A 162 -24.53 18.17 -3.36
CA ARG A 162 -23.66 17.46 -4.31
C ARG A 162 -22.96 16.30 -3.63
N ARG A 163 -22.96 15.15 -4.29
CA ARG A 163 -22.35 13.89 -3.85
C ARG A 163 -21.15 13.51 -4.70
N ILE A 164 -21.20 13.86 -5.99
CA ILE A 164 -20.25 13.40 -7.01
C ILE A 164 -19.35 14.54 -7.47
N LEU A 165 -18.08 14.20 -7.65
CA LEU A 165 -17.04 15.01 -8.28
C LEU A 165 -16.54 14.31 -9.54
N ASN A 166 -16.25 15.10 -10.56
CA ASN A 166 -15.52 14.70 -11.75
C ASN A 166 -14.53 15.83 -12.08
N ASP A 167 -13.33 15.47 -12.55
CA ASP A 167 -12.20 16.35 -12.91
C ASP A 167 -12.02 17.62 -12.04
N THR A 168 -12.18 17.49 -10.72
CA THR A 168 -12.28 18.66 -9.83
C THR A 168 -10.93 19.00 -9.21
N THR A 169 -10.49 20.27 -9.29
CA THR A 169 -9.24 20.68 -8.63
C THR A 169 -9.35 20.59 -7.10
N THR A 170 -8.27 20.19 -6.41
CA THR A 170 -8.26 19.97 -4.94
C THR A 170 -8.73 21.20 -4.14
N ALA A 171 -8.51 22.40 -4.67
CA ALA A 171 -9.07 23.65 -4.14
C ALA A 171 -10.61 23.73 -4.18
N GLN A 172 -11.22 23.28 -5.29
CA GLN A 172 -12.68 23.23 -5.43
C GLN A 172 -13.27 22.06 -4.63
N LYS A 173 -12.55 20.93 -4.48
CA LYS A 173 -12.95 19.83 -3.58
C LYS A 173 -13.22 20.34 -2.16
N ILE A 174 -12.31 21.17 -1.62
CA ILE A 174 -12.45 21.80 -0.29
C ILE A 174 -13.67 22.73 -0.23
N ARG A 175 -13.91 23.56 -1.25
CA ARG A 175 -15.08 24.45 -1.31
C ARG A 175 -16.40 23.66 -1.31
N ILE A 176 -16.52 22.67 -2.19
CA ILE A 176 -17.75 21.85 -2.32
C ILE A 176 -17.98 21.02 -1.05
N HIS A 177 -16.93 20.54 -0.38
CA HIS A 177 -17.06 19.83 0.91
C HIS A 177 -17.44 20.74 2.08
N ASN A 178 -17.12 22.04 2.04
CA ASN A 178 -17.61 23.00 3.02
C ASN A 178 -19.14 23.20 2.90
N GLU A 179 -19.65 23.13 1.67
CA GLU A 179 -21.08 23.15 1.36
C GLU A 179 -21.75 21.78 1.61
N ASN A 180 -21.01 20.68 1.43
CA ASN A 180 -21.48 19.29 1.52
C ASN A 180 -20.63 18.48 2.53
N PRO A 181 -20.80 18.71 3.85
CA PRO A 181 -19.87 18.27 4.88
C PRO A 181 -19.85 16.75 5.16
N ARG A 182 -20.80 15.97 4.62
CA ARG A 182 -20.80 14.51 4.74
C ARG A 182 -19.56 13.92 4.09
N GLY A 183 -19.38 14.12 2.79
CA GLY A 183 -18.37 13.42 2.02
C GLY A 183 -18.70 13.40 0.53
N LEU A 184 -17.65 13.25 -0.27
CA LEU A 184 -17.72 13.33 -1.73
C LEU A 184 -17.00 12.11 -2.35
N ILE A 185 -17.56 11.57 -3.43
CA ILE A 185 -16.94 10.55 -4.27
C ILE A 185 -16.46 11.22 -5.55
N GLU A 186 -15.21 10.98 -5.93
CA GLU A 186 -14.71 11.35 -7.26
C GLU A 186 -14.71 10.10 -8.15
N TYR A 187 -15.45 10.18 -9.26
CA TYR A 187 -15.62 9.08 -10.22
C TYR A 187 -14.86 9.38 -11.52
N LEU A 188 -14.00 8.45 -11.93
CA LEU A 188 -13.01 8.63 -12.99
C LEU A 188 -12.88 7.36 -13.84
N ASP A 189 -13.54 7.27 -15.01
CA ASP A 189 -13.47 6.05 -15.86
C ASP A 189 -12.04 5.66 -16.28
N GLU A 190 -11.08 6.59 -16.27
CA GLU A 190 -9.65 6.27 -16.43
C GLU A 190 -8.76 7.05 -15.44
N LEU A 191 -8.27 6.34 -14.41
CA LEU A 191 -7.43 6.90 -13.33
C LEU A 191 -5.99 7.25 -13.76
N THR A 192 -5.62 6.96 -15.02
CA THR A 192 -4.34 7.40 -15.61
C THR A 192 -4.31 8.92 -15.77
N ALA A 193 -5.36 9.49 -16.37
CA ALA A 193 -5.44 10.94 -16.62
C ALA A 193 -5.46 11.76 -15.33
N ASP A 194 -6.06 11.23 -14.26
CA ASP A 194 -6.10 11.89 -12.94
C ASP A 194 -4.70 12.05 -12.33
N TYR A 195 -3.87 11.00 -12.37
CA TYR A 195 -2.48 11.09 -11.89
C TYR A 195 -1.64 12.05 -12.74
N GLU A 196 -1.78 11.98 -14.06
CA GLU A 196 -1.07 12.90 -14.98
C GLU A 196 -1.43 14.36 -14.69
N ARG A 197 -2.73 14.67 -14.56
CA ARG A 197 -3.24 16.01 -14.19
C ARG A 197 -2.70 16.49 -12.83
N LEU A 198 -2.62 15.61 -11.83
CA LEU A 198 -2.07 15.92 -10.50
C LEU A 198 -0.54 16.16 -10.51
N ASN A 199 0.17 15.69 -11.54
CA ASN A 199 1.62 15.83 -11.66
C ASN A 199 2.08 16.97 -12.59
N GLN A 200 1.21 17.47 -13.48
CA GLN A 200 1.55 18.49 -14.48
C GLN A 200 1.92 19.87 -13.91
N PHE A 201 1.35 20.27 -12.76
CA PHE A 201 1.49 21.64 -12.26
C PHE A 201 2.84 21.95 -11.58
N ASN A 202 3.24 23.23 -11.66
CA ASN A 202 4.48 23.78 -11.10
C ASN A 202 5.77 23.10 -11.59
N GLY A 203 5.82 22.74 -12.88
CA GLY A 203 7.03 22.22 -13.53
C GLY A 203 7.43 20.82 -13.06
N GLY A 204 6.45 19.91 -12.94
CA GLY A 204 6.67 18.52 -12.53
C GLY A 204 7.00 18.33 -11.04
N LYS A 205 6.77 19.35 -10.20
CA LYS A 205 7.13 19.30 -8.76
C LYS A 205 6.04 18.69 -7.86
N GLY A 206 4.92 18.24 -8.43
CA GLY A 206 3.91 17.41 -7.75
C GLY A 206 3.29 18.04 -6.51
N ALA A 207 3.02 19.36 -6.52
CA ALA A 207 2.45 20.05 -5.36
C ALA A 207 1.00 19.61 -5.06
N ASP A 208 0.16 19.56 -6.08
CA ASP A 208 -1.25 19.16 -5.93
C ASP A 208 -1.37 17.66 -5.61
N LEU A 209 -0.54 16.81 -6.22
CA LEU A 209 -0.38 15.41 -5.83
C LEU A 209 -0.12 15.24 -4.32
N ARG A 210 0.82 16.00 -3.73
CA ARG A 210 1.09 15.92 -2.27
C ARG A 210 -0.13 16.30 -1.42
N HIS A 211 -0.91 17.30 -1.85
CA HIS A 211 -2.12 17.72 -1.16
C HIS A 211 -3.20 16.64 -1.24
N GLU A 212 -3.46 16.11 -2.43
CA GLU A 212 -4.39 15.01 -2.70
C GLU A 212 -4.05 13.76 -1.87
N LEU A 213 -2.77 13.38 -1.82
CA LEU A 213 -2.25 12.25 -1.03
C LEU A 213 -2.43 12.42 0.50
N GLY A 214 -2.69 13.65 0.96
CA GLY A 214 -3.06 13.98 2.34
C GLY A 214 -4.55 13.77 2.64
N LEU A 215 -5.43 14.05 1.67
CA LEU A 215 -6.88 13.89 1.79
C LEU A 215 -7.29 12.44 2.08
N PHE A 216 -6.51 11.46 1.60
CA PHE A 216 -6.65 10.04 1.88
C PHE A 216 -6.75 9.68 3.38
N ASN A 217 -6.19 10.52 4.26
CA ASN A 217 -6.19 10.32 5.72
C ASN A 217 -7.29 11.12 6.44
N GLY A 218 -8.17 11.82 5.73
CA GLY A 218 -9.25 12.63 6.32
C GLY A 218 -8.77 13.81 7.18
N LYS A 219 -7.50 14.19 7.05
CA LYS A 219 -6.89 15.34 7.75
C LYS A 219 -7.56 16.66 7.35
N PHE A 220 -7.29 17.71 8.11
CA PHE A 220 -7.90 19.01 7.86
C PHE A 220 -7.69 19.50 6.41
N GLY A 221 -8.75 20.09 5.84
CA GLY A 221 -8.69 20.74 4.53
C GLY A 221 -8.62 22.25 4.71
N ALA A 222 -7.51 22.87 4.31
CA ALA A 222 -7.34 24.32 4.36
C ALA A 222 -7.28 24.90 2.95
N TYR A 223 -8.02 25.98 2.72
CA TYR A 223 -7.91 26.80 1.52
C TYR A 223 -7.84 28.26 1.93
N ASP A 224 -6.74 28.92 1.59
CA ASP A 224 -6.46 30.32 1.89
C ASP A 224 -5.91 30.98 0.62
N ARG A 225 -6.78 31.66 -0.14
CA ARG A 225 -6.43 32.39 -1.37
C ARG A 225 -7.40 33.55 -1.59
N GLY A 226 -6.86 34.76 -1.77
CA GLY A 226 -7.66 35.99 -1.80
C GLY A 226 -8.37 36.18 -0.46
N ASP A 227 -9.57 36.75 -0.47
CA ASP A 227 -10.35 37.01 0.74
C ASP A 227 -11.04 35.76 1.31
N VAL A 228 -10.95 34.61 0.63
CA VAL A 228 -11.60 33.35 1.03
C VAL A 228 -10.65 32.47 1.82
N ARG A 229 -10.89 32.40 3.13
CA ARG A 229 -10.28 31.42 4.05
C ARG A 229 -11.30 30.37 4.47
N LEU A 230 -11.04 29.11 4.17
CA LEU A 230 -11.84 27.95 4.58
C LEU A 230 -10.96 26.98 5.37
N TYR A 231 -11.50 26.48 6.48
CA TYR A 231 -10.87 25.45 7.31
C TYR A 231 -11.86 24.36 7.66
N LEU A 232 -11.62 23.16 7.13
CA LEU A 232 -12.39 21.95 7.41
C LEU A 232 -11.61 21.10 8.41
N ARG A 233 -12.11 20.90 9.62
CA ARG A 233 -11.46 20.10 10.68
C ARG A 233 -11.21 18.64 10.24
N ARG A 234 -12.10 18.09 9.42
CA ARG A 234 -12.03 16.76 8.79
C ARG A 234 -12.48 16.91 7.34
N VAL A 235 -12.05 16.00 6.48
CA VAL A 235 -12.55 15.88 5.10
C VAL A 235 -12.86 14.42 4.78
N ALA A 236 -13.73 14.17 3.80
CA ALA A 236 -13.97 12.83 3.27
C ALA A 236 -14.05 12.85 1.74
N PHE A 237 -12.99 12.38 1.10
CA PHE A 237 -12.84 12.30 -0.36
C PHE A 237 -12.48 10.87 -0.77
N SER A 238 -13.51 10.08 -1.10
CA SER A 238 -13.34 8.77 -1.70
C SER A 238 -13.07 8.90 -3.20
N LYS A 239 -12.44 7.88 -3.81
CA LYS A 239 -12.20 7.77 -5.25
C LYS A 239 -12.67 6.43 -5.77
N THR A 240 -13.23 6.40 -6.97
CA THR A 240 -13.40 5.15 -7.72
C THR A 240 -13.24 5.36 -9.22
N GLY A 241 -12.85 4.31 -9.92
CA GLY A 241 -12.57 4.37 -11.35
C GLY A 241 -11.97 3.08 -11.88
N THR A 242 -11.27 3.18 -13.01
CA THR A 242 -10.60 2.02 -13.61
C THR A 242 -9.16 2.30 -14.02
N TYR A 243 -8.40 1.21 -14.19
CA TYR A 243 -7.16 1.16 -14.94
C TYR A 243 -7.27 0.12 -16.05
N GLN A 244 -6.62 0.38 -17.19
CA GLN A 244 -6.34 -0.64 -18.19
C GLN A 244 -4.98 -1.29 -17.90
N TRP A 245 -4.86 -2.60 -18.12
CA TRP A 245 -3.61 -3.32 -17.85
C TRP A 245 -2.39 -2.70 -18.54
N ASP A 246 -2.52 -2.28 -19.81
CA ASP A 246 -1.42 -1.68 -20.57
C ASP A 246 -1.09 -0.25 -20.10
N THR A 247 -2.09 0.60 -19.82
CA THR A 247 -1.84 1.99 -19.34
C THR A 247 -1.26 2.01 -17.94
N LEU A 248 -1.71 1.12 -17.06
CA LEU A 248 -1.12 0.91 -15.73
C LEU A 248 0.30 0.34 -15.84
N SER A 249 0.55 -0.63 -16.74
CA SER A 249 1.90 -1.16 -16.96
C SER A 249 2.87 -0.11 -17.50
N ALA A 250 2.40 0.86 -18.28
CA ALA A 250 3.20 2.01 -18.74
C ALA A 250 3.52 2.96 -17.57
N LEU A 251 2.50 3.42 -16.83
CA LEU A 251 2.71 4.28 -15.64
C LEU A 251 3.69 3.66 -14.63
N MET A 252 3.55 2.36 -14.34
CA MET A 252 4.44 1.64 -13.41
C MET A 252 5.87 1.43 -13.94
N SER A 253 6.12 1.61 -15.24
CA SER A 253 7.45 1.45 -15.87
C SER A 253 8.14 2.79 -16.12
N ASP A 254 7.40 3.77 -16.65
CA ASP A 254 7.94 4.99 -17.22
C ASP A 254 7.88 6.18 -16.25
N GLN A 255 6.99 6.13 -15.24
CA GLN A 255 6.82 7.17 -14.22
C GLN A 255 7.28 6.65 -12.85
N VAL A 256 8.57 6.76 -12.54
CA VAL A 256 9.15 6.30 -11.25
C VAL A 256 8.41 6.93 -10.05
N ASP A 257 8.00 8.20 -10.17
CA ASP A 257 7.27 8.94 -9.15
C ASP A 257 5.81 8.45 -8.93
N PHE A 258 5.21 7.75 -9.88
CA PHE A 258 3.86 7.15 -9.73
C PHE A 258 3.86 6.10 -8.61
N ILE A 259 4.91 5.29 -8.57
CA ILE A 259 5.16 4.32 -7.50
C ILE A 259 5.72 5.02 -6.26
N ALA A 260 6.76 5.84 -6.40
CA ALA A 260 7.48 6.41 -5.25
C ALA A 260 6.66 7.41 -4.42
N SER A 261 5.67 8.09 -5.02
CA SER A 261 4.70 8.92 -4.29
C SER A 261 3.71 8.11 -3.42
N GLY A 262 3.63 6.80 -3.62
CA GLY A 262 2.63 5.94 -2.98
C GLY A 262 1.20 6.27 -3.41
N TYR A 263 1.00 6.86 -4.59
CA TYR A 263 -0.33 7.11 -5.15
C TYR A 263 -1.07 5.80 -5.41
N LEU A 264 -0.47 4.90 -6.21
CA LEU A 264 -1.05 3.58 -6.52
C LEU A 264 -1.31 2.75 -5.24
N ALA A 265 -0.42 2.82 -4.25
CA ALA A 265 -0.52 2.06 -3.00
C ALA A 265 -1.74 2.44 -2.13
N ARG A 266 -2.41 3.57 -2.40
CA ARG A 266 -3.65 3.97 -1.73
C ARG A 266 -4.91 3.33 -2.34
N PHE A 267 -4.83 2.70 -3.51
CA PHE A 267 -6.01 2.14 -4.17
C PHE A 267 -6.28 0.69 -3.76
N LEU A 268 -7.55 0.37 -3.50
CA LEU A 268 -8.07 -0.99 -3.52
C LEU A 268 -8.21 -1.43 -4.98
N LEU A 269 -7.17 -2.09 -5.48
CA LEU A 269 -7.12 -2.63 -6.85
C LEU A 269 -7.85 -3.96 -6.92
N CYS A 270 -8.69 -4.16 -7.94
CA CYS A 270 -9.37 -5.43 -8.18
C CYS A 270 -9.16 -5.88 -9.63
N SER A 271 -8.64 -7.10 -9.85
CA SER A 271 -8.54 -7.71 -11.18
C SER A 271 -8.88 -9.20 -11.11
N ILE A 272 -10.04 -9.56 -11.62
CA ILE A 272 -10.54 -10.94 -11.63
C ILE A 272 -10.08 -11.62 -12.93
N VAL A 273 -9.16 -12.58 -12.79
CA VAL A 273 -8.48 -13.26 -13.91
C VAL A 273 -9.45 -14.14 -14.73
N ASP A 274 -10.46 -14.67 -14.03
CA ASP A 274 -11.53 -15.57 -14.44
C ASP A 274 -12.90 -14.87 -14.46
N ALA A 275 -12.93 -13.56 -14.69
CA ALA A 275 -14.18 -12.82 -14.85
C ALA A 275 -15.04 -13.44 -15.97
N PRO A 276 -16.38 -13.50 -15.83
CA PRO A 276 -17.26 -14.08 -16.84
C PRO A 276 -17.02 -13.53 -18.26
N GLU A 277 -17.14 -14.39 -19.27
CA GLU A 277 -17.13 -13.91 -20.65
C GLU A 277 -18.34 -13.01 -20.89
N ARG A 278 -18.16 -11.86 -21.56
CA ARG A 278 -19.20 -10.85 -21.85
C ARG A 278 -20.21 -11.33 -22.91
N LYS A 279 -20.88 -12.44 -22.64
CA LYS A 279 -21.97 -13.05 -23.38
C LYS A 279 -23.28 -12.71 -22.66
N LEU A 280 -24.06 -11.79 -23.22
CA LEU A 280 -25.37 -11.44 -22.66
C LEU A 280 -26.31 -12.64 -22.77
N ASP A 281 -27.01 -12.96 -21.68
CA ASP A 281 -28.18 -13.82 -21.71
C ASP A 281 -29.43 -12.94 -21.79
N LEU A 282 -30.02 -12.85 -22.99
CA LEU A 282 -31.19 -12.02 -23.27
C LEU A 282 -32.52 -12.69 -22.86
N PHE A 283 -32.46 -13.91 -22.29
CA PHE A 283 -33.61 -14.66 -21.79
C PHE A 283 -33.53 -14.93 -20.27
N SER A 284 -32.63 -14.23 -19.58
CA SER A 284 -32.45 -14.30 -18.13
C SER A 284 -33.47 -13.41 -17.41
N ASP A 285 -34.22 -13.98 -16.46
CA ASP A 285 -35.13 -13.24 -15.57
C ASP A 285 -34.41 -12.42 -14.47
N ARG A 286 -33.07 -12.26 -14.53
CA ARG A 286 -32.28 -11.53 -13.53
C ARG A 286 -32.39 -10.02 -13.74
N ASP A 287 -33.05 -9.33 -12.83
CA ASP A 287 -33.22 -7.88 -12.87
C ASP A 287 -32.16 -7.12 -12.06
N SER A 288 -31.33 -6.32 -12.73
CA SER A 288 -30.35 -5.44 -12.07
C SER A 288 -30.98 -4.21 -11.39
N ASN A 289 -32.22 -3.82 -11.75
CA ASN A 289 -32.88 -2.65 -11.16
C ASN A 289 -33.17 -2.82 -9.66
N VAL A 290 -33.33 -4.05 -9.18
CA VAL A 290 -33.46 -4.39 -7.76
C VAL A 290 -32.28 -3.86 -6.95
N LEU A 291 -31.05 -3.99 -7.49
CA LEU A 291 -29.87 -3.43 -6.85
C LEU A 291 -29.92 -1.90 -6.89
N SER A 292 -30.20 -1.28 -8.03
CA SER A 292 -30.27 0.18 -8.19
C SER A 292 -31.23 0.85 -7.21
N GLN A 293 -32.45 0.31 -7.07
CA GLN A 293 -33.47 0.85 -6.14
C GLN A 293 -33.03 0.73 -4.67
N MET A 294 -32.41 -0.40 -4.30
CA MET A 294 -31.86 -0.62 -2.97
C MET A 294 -30.66 0.29 -2.69
N LEU A 295 -29.79 0.53 -3.68
CA LEU A 295 -28.64 1.44 -3.54
C LEU A 295 -29.09 2.90 -3.35
N ARG A 296 -30.06 3.38 -4.14
CA ARG A 296 -30.65 4.72 -3.94
C ARG A 296 -31.23 4.89 -2.53
N THR A 297 -31.87 3.84 -2.01
CA THR A 297 -32.39 3.80 -0.62
C THR A 297 -31.26 3.78 0.41
N LEU A 298 -30.22 2.97 0.21
CA LEU A 298 -29.05 2.85 1.08
C LEU A 298 -28.30 4.18 1.18
N TYR A 299 -28.05 4.87 0.06
CA TYR A 299 -27.31 6.13 0.04
C TYR A 299 -28.01 7.22 0.85
N ARG A 300 -29.34 7.38 0.72
CA ARG A 300 -30.11 8.29 1.58
C ARG A 300 -30.09 7.88 3.06
N ARG A 301 -30.15 6.58 3.39
CA ARG A 301 -30.05 6.10 4.79
C ARG A 301 -28.65 6.30 5.41
N LEU A 302 -27.58 6.32 4.60
CA LEU A 302 -26.23 6.64 5.07
C LEU A 302 -26.08 8.14 5.34
N GLU A 303 -26.70 8.99 4.52
CA GLU A 303 -26.78 10.46 4.72
C GLU A 303 -27.52 10.86 6.01
N THR A 304 -28.33 9.99 6.61
CA THR A 304 -29.04 10.24 7.87
C THR A 304 -28.34 9.74 9.13
N GLN A 305 -27.22 9.00 9.02
CA GLN A 305 -26.54 8.43 10.21
C GLN A 305 -25.95 9.52 11.14
N PRO A 306 -25.92 9.34 12.46
CA PRO A 306 -25.32 10.31 13.38
C PRO A 306 -23.79 10.43 13.19
N GLU A 307 -23.20 11.51 13.70
CA GLU A 307 -21.75 11.58 13.90
C GLU A 307 -21.34 10.70 15.10
N ARG A 308 -20.48 9.71 14.88
CA ARG A 308 -20.06 8.75 15.90
C ARG A 308 -18.65 8.20 15.66
N ASP A 309 -17.90 8.10 16.75
CA ASP A 309 -16.67 7.30 16.82
C ASP A 309 -17.01 5.84 17.14
N TYR A 310 -16.44 4.90 16.39
CA TYR A 310 -16.65 3.46 16.59
C TYR A 310 -15.41 2.83 17.22
N LEU A 311 -15.61 2.02 18.24
CA LEU A 311 -14.54 1.34 18.98
C LEU A 311 -14.39 -0.11 18.52
N LEU A 312 -13.17 -0.66 18.64
CA LEU A 312 -12.96 -2.11 18.48
C LEU A 312 -13.27 -2.86 19.80
N SER A 313 -14.01 -3.96 19.70
CA SER A 313 -14.17 -4.96 20.77
C SER A 313 -12.82 -5.60 21.15
N HIS A 314 -12.77 -6.36 22.25
CA HIS A 314 -11.52 -7.03 22.67
C HIS A 314 -11.04 -8.04 21.61
N GLU A 315 -11.93 -8.89 21.09
CA GLU A 315 -11.64 -9.83 19.99
C GLU A 315 -11.16 -9.09 18.74
N ALA A 316 -11.84 -8.01 18.34
CA ALA A 316 -11.45 -7.20 17.19
C ALA A 316 -10.06 -6.55 17.34
N LYS A 317 -9.66 -6.16 18.56
CA LYS A 317 -8.32 -5.64 18.85
C LYS A 317 -7.25 -6.73 18.70
N LEU A 318 -7.49 -7.92 19.24
CA LEU A 318 -6.55 -9.05 19.11
C LEU A 318 -6.36 -9.45 17.64
N LEU A 319 -7.46 -9.57 16.88
CA LEU A 319 -7.42 -9.90 15.45
C LEU A 319 -6.67 -8.82 14.64
N PHE A 320 -6.99 -7.54 14.86
CA PHE A 320 -6.32 -6.44 14.17
C PHE A 320 -4.82 -6.33 14.54
N GLN A 321 -4.45 -6.57 15.81
CA GLN A 321 -3.06 -6.55 16.24
C GLN A 321 -2.24 -7.68 15.60
N ALA A 322 -2.76 -8.91 15.61
CA ALA A 322 -2.10 -10.05 14.95
C ALA A 322 -1.95 -9.81 13.44
N PHE A 323 -2.95 -9.19 12.80
CA PHE A 323 -2.90 -8.79 11.41
C PHE A 323 -1.83 -7.71 11.12
N ASN A 324 -1.80 -6.62 11.91
CA ASN A 324 -0.78 -5.57 11.80
C ASN A 324 0.64 -6.14 11.99
N HIS A 325 0.88 -6.94 13.04
CA HIS A 325 2.19 -7.57 13.27
C HIS A 325 2.63 -8.42 12.06
N SER A 326 1.68 -9.17 11.46
CA SER A 326 1.93 -10.02 10.29
C SER A 326 2.22 -9.21 9.02
N LEU A 327 1.53 -8.08 8.82
CA LEU A 327 1.81 -7.14 7.73
C LEU A 327 3.20 -6.49 7.88
N VAL A 328 3.57 -6.04 9.08
CA VAL A 328 4.88 -5.43 9.35
C VAL A 328 6.01 -6.43 9.13
N ALA A 329 5.84 -7.68 9.57
CA ALA A 329 6.81 -8.75 9.31
C ALA A 329 6.98 -9.05 7.81
N ALA A 330 5.89 -8.98 7.03
CA ALA A 330 5.92 -9.14 5.58
C ALA A 330 6.51 -7.92 4.86
N GLU A 331 6.24 -6.69 5.32
CA GLU A 331 6.80 -5.45 4.77
C GLU A 331 8.34 -5.42 4.90
N ILE A 332 8.88 -5.85 6.05
CA ILE A 332 10.32 -5.98 6.30
C ILE A 332 10.99 -6.99 5.35
N GLN A 333 10.25 -8.00 4.89
CA GLN A 333 10.72 -9.01 3.93
C GLN A 333 10.47 -8.62 2.46
N GLU A 334 9.79 -7.51 2.20
CA GLU A 334 9.37 -7.14 0.84
C GLU A 334 10.51 -6.55 0.01
N SER A 335 11.04 -7.36 -0.91
CA SER A 335 12.08 -6.92 -1.85
C SER A 335 11.63 -5.86 -2.86
N HIS A 336 10.32 -5.73 -3.10
CA HIS A 336 9.78 -4.80 -4.09
C HIS A 336 9.32 -3.49 -3.46
N PHE A 337 10.16 -2.45 -3.50
CA PHE A 337 9.90 -1.12 -2.92
C PHE A 337 8.46 -0.60 -3.08
N GLY A 338 7.90 -0.63 -4.30
CA GLY A 338 6.52 -0.15 -4.55
C GLY A 338 5.42 -0.96 -3.85
N LEU A 339 5.69 -2.24 -3.58
CA LEU A 339 4.78 -3.15 -2.89
C LEU A 339 4.96 -3.05 -1.36
N ALA A 340 6.16 -2.72 -0.86
CA ALA A 340 6.36 -2.40 0.56
C ALA A 340 5.44 -1.25 1.00
N LEU A 341 5.30 -0.21 0.17
CA LEU A 341 4.39 0.93 0.39
C LEU A 341 2.90 0.54 0.53
N VAL A 342 2.50 -0.68 0.15
CA VAL A 342 1.12 -1.18 0.20
C VAL A 342 0.76 -1.75 1.57
N TYR A 343 1.68 -2.40 2.30
CA TYR A 343 1.34 -3.13 3.54
C TYR A 343 0.73 -2.21 4.60
N ALA A 344 1.38 -1.08 4.94
CA ALA A 344 0.81 -0.05 5.81
C ALA A 344 -0.50 0.61 5.32
N LYS A 345 -0.88 0.42 4.04
CA LYS A 345 -2.17 0.90 3.49
C LYS A 345 -3.24 -0.19 3.59
N ILE A 346 -2.89 -1.46 3.41
CA ILE A 346 -3.75 -2.62 3.69
C ILE A 346 -4.09 -2.69 5.18
N GLU A 347 -3.13 -2.39 6.07
CA GLU A 347 -3.38 -2.26 7.51
C GLU A 347 -4.41 -1.17 7.80
N SER A 348 -4.20 0.02 7.23
CA SER A 348 -5.16 1.14 7.31
C SER A 348 -6.54 0.71 6.80
N TYR A 349 -6.58 -0.06 5.71
CA TYR A 349 -7.82 -0.50 5.09
C TYR A 349 -8.56 -1.58 5.86
N ALA A 350 -7.90 -2.50 6.59
CA ALA A 350 -8.61 -3.48 7.41
C ALA A 350 -9.48 -2.79 8.48
N ALA A 351 -8.96 -1.75 9.14
CA ALA A 351 -9.75 -0.94 10.06
C ALA A 351 -10.93 -0.21 9.36
N ARG A 352 -10.69 0.38 8.19
CA ARG A 352 -11.74 1.07 7.41
C ARG A 352 -12.81 0.10 6.90
N LEU A 353 -12.42 -1.08 6.41
CA LEU A 353 -13.31 -2.15 5.96
C LEU A 353 -14.17 -2.66 7.12
N ALA A 354 -13.61 -2.81 8.33
CA ALA A 354 -14.38 -3.20 9.52
C ALA A 354 -15.46 -2.15 9.85
N LEU A 355 -15.11 -0.86 9.82
CA LEU A 355 -16.07 0.24 9.99
C LEU A 355 -17.16 0.23 8.90
N TRP A 356 -16.77 -0.01 7.65
CA TRP A 356 -17.67 0.00 6.50
C TRP A 356 -18.67 -1.17 6.56
N LEU A 357 -18.20 -2.40 6.76
CA LEU A 357 -19.04 -3.59 6.90
C LEU A 357 -20.03 -3.44 8.06
N HIS A 358 -19.55 -2.93 9.20
CA HIS A 358 -20.36 -2.69 10.41
C HIS A 358 -21.53 -1.74 10.15
N ILE A 359 -21.28 -0.62 9.47
CA ILE A 359 -22.32 0.37 9.16
C ILE A 359 -23.26 -0.12 8.06
N ILE A 360 -22.73 -0.70 6.98
CA ILE A 360 -23.53 -1.09 5.81
C ILE A 360 -24.53 -2.20 6.15
N ASN A 361 -24.10 -3.23 6.89
CA ASN A 361 -24.96 -4.36 7.21
C ASN A 361 -26.17 -3.94 8.07
N ALA A 362 -25.92 -3.17 9.14
CA ALA A 362 -26.99 -2.60 9.98
C ALA A 362 -27.93 -1.66 9.18
N VAL A 363 -27.39 -0.73 8.39
CA VAL A 363 -28.21 0.26 7.66
C VAL A 363 -29.05 -0.36 6.54
N VAL A 364 -28.60 -1.46 5.92
CA VAL A 364 -29.42 -2.26 5.00
C VAL A 364 -30.58 -2.91 5.74
N GLN A 365 -30.31 -3.54 6.90
CA GLN A 365 -31.35 -4.14 7.75
C GLN A 365 -32.33 -3.10 8.34
N GLY A 366 -31.91 -1.83 8.41
CA GLY A 366 -32.71 -0.73 9.00
C GLY A 366 -32.38 -0.46 10.46
N GLU A 367 -31.28 -1.03 10.95
CA GLU A 367 -30.79 -0.91 12.34
C GLU A 367 -29.80 0.26 12.47
N GLU A 368 -29.65 0.81 13.67
CA GLU A 368 -28.60 1.79 13.98
C GLU A 368 -27.28 1.07 14.29
N PRO A 369 -26.15 1.41 13.64
CA PRO A 369 -24.87 0.76 13.90
C PRO A 369 -24.40 0.96 15.36
N ALA A 370 -24.23 -0.16 16.07
CA ALA A 370 -23.75 -0.17 17.46
C ALA A 370 -22.37 0.51 17.60
N PRO A 371 -22.03 1.15 18.74
CA PRO A 371 -20.77 1.90 18.89
C PRO A 371 -19.50 1.03 18.94
N VAL A 372 -19.63 -0.30 18.94
CA VAL A 372 -18.52 -1.26 19.05
C VAL A 372 -18.57 -2.26 17.90
N ILE A 373 -17.43 -2.44 17.21
CA ILE A 373 -17.24 -3.39 16.10
C ILE A 373 -16.84 -4.76 16.66
N SER A 374 -17.55 -5.82 16.25
CA SER A 374 -17.31 -7.21 16.68
C SER A 374 -16.02 -7.79 16.08
N GLY A 375 -15.50 -8.86 16.69
CA GLY A 375 -14.37 -9.58 16.09
C GLY A 375 -14.74 -10.33 14.81
N GLU A 376 -16.00 -10.75 14.66
CA GLU A 376 -16.54 -11.26 13.40
C GLU A 376 -16.44 -10.24 12.25
N THR A 377 -16.88 -9.00 12.46
CA THR A 377 -16.76 -7.94 11.44
C THR A 377 -15.29 -7.58 11.16
N MET A 378 -14.41 -7.67 12.17
CA MET A 378 -12.96 -7.51 11.96
C MET A 378 -12.34 -8.67 11.17
N ARG A 379 -12.76 -9.92 11.41
CA ARG A 379 -12.35 -11.12 10.67
C ARG A 379 -12.73 -10.99 9.19
N ALA A 380 -13.98 -10.62 8.91
CA ALA A 380 -14.49 -10.33 7.57
C ALA A 380 -13.71 -9.19 6.87
N ALA A 381 -13.34 -8.14 7.62
CA ALA A 381 -12.54 -7.04 7.10
C ALA A 381 -11.07 -7.42 6.79
N ILE A 382 -10.47 -8.29 7.61
CA ILE A 382 -9.13 -8.85 7.41
C ILE A 382 -9.11 -9.74 6.16
N GLU A 383 -10.13 -10.58 5.96
CA GLU A 383 -10.28 -11.41 4.76
C GLU A 383 -10.30 -10.56 3.47
N LEU A 384 -11.09 -9.47 3.45
CA LEU A 384 -11.11 -8.51 2.34
C LEU A 384 -9.76 -7.78 2.19
N ALA A 385 -9.12 -7.37 3.28
CA ALA A 385 -7.81 -6.72 3.24
C ALA A 385 -6.72 -7.66 2.68
N CYS A 386 -6.74 -8.94 3.05
CA CYS A 386 -5.89 -9.98 2.47
C CYS A 386 -6.13 -10.17 0.97
N PHE A 387 -7.39 -10.21 0.52
CA PHE A 387 -7.73 -10.24 -0.91
C PHE A 387 -7.09 -9.06 -1.65
N TYR A 388 -7.27 -7.83 -1.15
CA TYR A 388 -6.71 -6.63 -1.79
C TYR A 388 -5.17 -6.58 -1.78
N LEU A 389 -4.51 -7.10 -0.74
CA LEU A 389 -3.05 -7.29 -0.74
C LEU A 389 -2.62 -8.26 -1.85
N TRP A 390 -3.36 -9.37 -2.04
CA TRP A 390 -3.09 -10.31 -3.12
C TRP A 390 -3.40 -9.74 -4.51
N GLN A 391 -4.37 -8.84 -4.66
CA GLN A 391 -4.59 -8.09 -5.90
C GLN A 391 -3.43 -7.15 -6.23
N HIS A 392 -2.85 -6.46 -5.24
CA HIS A 392 -1.61 -5.70 -5.44
C HIS A 392 -0.45 -6.62 -5.84
N LYS A 393 -0.24 -7.74 -5.13
CA LYS A 393 0.80 -8.73 -5.45
C LYS A 393 0.66 -9.26 -6.89
N LEU A 394 -0.57 -9.53 -7.36
CA LEU A 394 -0.86 -9.90 -8.75
C LEU A 394 -0.40 -8.83 -9.73
N ILE A 395 -0.78 -7.57 -9.49
CA ILE A 395 -0.53 -6.45 -10.41
C ILE A 395 0.96 -6.12 -10.48
N TYR A 396 1.67 -6.07 -9.35
CA TYR A 396 3.13 -5.89 -9.33
C TYR A 396 3.87 -7.05 -10.00
N ALA A 397 3.40 -8.30 -9.86
CA ALA A 397 4.00 -9.44 -10.53
C ALA A 397 3.70 -9.47 -12.05
N HIS A 398 2.51 -9.06 -12.47
CA HIS A 398 2.12 -9.01 -13.89
C HIS A 398 2.79 -7.85 -14.64
N ASN A 399 2.90 -6.67 -13.99
CA ASN A 399 3.55 -5.47 -14.51
C ASN A 399 5.05 -5.41 -14.16
N ALA A 400 5.60 -6.48 -13.58
CA ALA A 400 7.04 -6.68 -13.48
C ALA A 400 7.70 -6.45 -14.86
N PRO A 401 8.91 -5.85 -14.92
CA PRO A 401 9.61 -5.59 -16.17
C PRO A 401 9.63 -6.83 -17.07
N SER A 402 9.40 -6.64 -18.37
CA SER A 402 9.20 -7.73 -19.35
C SER A 402 10.26 -8.83 -19.34
N THR A 403 11.46 -8.54 -18.86
CA THR A 403 12.58 -9.48 -18.70
C THR A 403 12.53 -10.35 -17.43
N LYS A 404 11.74 -9.99 -16.40
CA LYS A 404 11.56 -10.80 -15.18
C LYS A 404 10.71 -12.03 -15.46
N LEU A 405 11.12 -13.18 -14.94
CA LEU A 405 10.52 -14.48 -15.24
C LEU A 405 9.04 -14.56 -14.79
N ASP A 406 8.72 -14.04 -13.62
CA ASP A 406 7.40 -14.13 -12.97
C ASP A 406 6.28 -13.50 -13.82
N GLY A 407 6.49 -12.28 -14.33
CA GLY A 407 5.53 -11.61 -15.22
C GLY A 407 5.34 -12.33 -16.55
N VAL A 408 6.39 -12.99 -17.06
CA VAL A 408 6.28 -13.85 -18.25
C VAL A 408 5.51 -15.13 -17.94
N LEU A 409 5.77 -15.78 -16.80
CA LEU A 409 5.05 -16.97 -16.34
C LEU A 409 3.55 -16.69 -16.20
N LEU A 410 3.17 -15.59 -15.53
CA LEU A 410 1.76 -15.18 -15.39
C LEU A 410 1.11 -14.89 -16.74
N ARG A 411 1.74 -14.10 -17.62
CA ARG A 411 1.21 -13.78 -18.96
C ARG A 411 1.05 -15.03 -19.83
N VAL A 412 1.95 -16.01 -19.72
CA VAL A 412 1.84 -17.30 -20.44
C VAL A 412 0.77 -18.21 -19.83
N GLN A 413 0.64 -18.29 -18.50
CA GLN A 413 -0.41 -19.08 -17.85
C GLN A 413 -1.81 -18.56 -18.18
N THR A 414 -2.03 -17.23 -18.16
CA THR A 414 -3.30 -16.62 -18.58
C THR A 414 -3.58 -16.85 -20.08
N CYS A 415 -2.54 -16.88 -20.92
CA CYS A 415 -2.67 -17.26 -22.34
C CYS A 415 -3.06 -18.75 -22.51
N ALA A 416 -2.50 -19.64 -21.69
CA ALA A 416 -2.82 -21.07 -21.70
C ALA A 416 -4.29 -21.32 -21.33
N LEU A 417 -4.77 -20.73 -20.23
CA LEU A 417 -6.16 -20.86 -19.77
C LEU A 417 -7.17 -20.39 -20.82
N LYS A 418 -6.95 -19.20 -21.42
CA LYS A 418 -7.81 -18.61 -22.46
C LYS A 418 -7.79 -19.36 -23.81
N LEU A 419 -6.87 -20.32 -23.98
CA LEU A 419 -6.82 -21.22 -25.12
C LEU A 419 -7.40 -22.61 -24.78
N TRP A 420 -7.18 -23.06 -23.54
CA TRP A 420 -7.68 -24.32 -23.01
C TRP A 420 -9.20 -24.33 -22.84
N SER A 421 -9.81 -23.20 -22.43
CA SER A 421 -11.27 -23.01 -22.45
C SER A 421 -11.90 -23.09 -23.85
N LYS A 422 -11.07 -23.15 -24.90
CA LYS A 422 -11.44 -23.34 -26.32
C LYS A 422 -10.99 -24.70 -26.86
N GLY A 423 -10.76 -25.66 -25.96
CA GLY A 423 -10.37 -27.04 -26.24
C GLY A 423 -8.97 -27.22 -26.81
N LYS A 424 -8.02 -26.30 -26.55
CA LYS A 424 -6.71 -26.28 -27.22
C LYS A 424 -5.55 -26.09 -26.24
N ALA A 425 -4.56 -27.00 -26.32
CA ALA A 425 -3.30 -26.90 -25.61
C ALA A 425 -2.41 -25.77 -26.16
N LEU A 426 -1.56 -25.18 -25.30
CA LEU A 426 -0.67 -24.08 -25.67
C LEU A 426 0.62 -24.58 -26.32
N THR A 427 0.85 -24.21 -27.58
CA THR A 427 2.12 -24.45 -28.27
C THR A 427 3.12 -23.33 -27.97
N ALA A 428 4.42 -23.65 -27.96
CA ALA A 428 5.47 -22.64 -27.76
C ALA A 428 5.46 -21.54 -28.85
N SER A 429 5.04 -21.88 -30.08
CA SER A 429 4.88 -20.92 -31.18
C SER A 429 3.67 -19.99 -31.00
N PHE A 430 2.56 -20.46 -30.43
CA PHE A 430 1.41 -19.61 -30.11
C PHE A 430 1.68 -18.73 -28.87
N ALA A 431 2.36 -19.26 -27.85
CA ALA A 431 2.85 -18.45 -26.72
C ALA A 431 3.73 -17.30 -27.21
N LYS A 432 4.68 -17.60 -28.12
CA LYS A 432 5.57 -16.63 -28.78
C LYS A 432 4.84 -15.55 -29.58
N SER A 433 3.69 -15.86 -30.20
CA SER A 433 2.93 -14.88 -30.98
C SER A 433 1.98 -14.01 -30.15
N ARG A 434 1.70 -14.40 -28.89
CA ARG A 434 0.79 -13.68 -27.98
C ARG A 434 1.47 -12.95 -26.83
N VAL A 435 2.64 -13.39 -26.38
CA VAL A 435 3.34 -12.81 -25.22
C VAL A 435 4.60 -12.08 -25.70
N ASN A 436 4.49 -10.76 -25.88
CA ASN A 436 5.54 -9.90 -26.44
C ASN A 436 6.96 -10.12 -25.85
N PRO A 437 7.17 -10.29 -24.53
CA PRO A 437 8.50 -10.54 -23.96
C PRO A 437 9.24 -11.78 -24.50
N ILE A 438 8.51 -12.83 -24.88
CA ILE A 438 9.07 -14.07 -25.45
C ILE A 438 9.01 -14.11 -26.98
N LYS A 439 8.52 -13.05 -27.63
CA LYS A 439 8.40 -12.94 -29.10
C LYS A 439 9.74 -13.07 -29.83
N SER A 440 10.86 -12.78 -29.16
CA SER A 440 12.22 -13.00 -29.67
C SER A 440 12.83 -14.36 -29.30
N TRP A 441 12.24 -15.11 -28.35
CA TRP A 441 12.89 -16.31 -27.78
C TRP A 441 12.79 -17.54 -28.71
N PRO A 442 13.76 -18.47 -28.67
CA PRO A 442 13.61 -19.80 -29.27
C PRO A 442 12.44 -20.58 -28.64
N THR A 443 11.77 -21.42 -29.44
CA THR A 443 10.68 -22.29 -28.97
C THR A 443 11.13 -23.34 -27.96
N SER A 444 12.37 -23.83 -28.07
CA SER A 444 13.04 -24.64 -27.03
C SER A 444 13.08 -23.89 -25.70
N LYS A 445 13.72 -22.71 -25.67
CA LYS A 445 13.82 -21.87 -24.46
C LYS A 445 12.45 -21.59 -23.80
N ILE A 446 11.37 -21.46 -24.58
CA ILE A 446 10.00 -21.30 -24.04
C ILE A 446 9.52 -22.59 -23.37
N ARG A 447 9.73 -23.77 -23.97
CA ARG A 447 9.42 -25.05 -23.31
C ARG A 447 10.23 -25.22 -22.02
N ASP A 448 11.53 -24.95 -22.08
CA ASP A 448 12.48 -25.26 -21.01
C ASP A 448 12.43 -24.28 -19.83
N LYS A 449 12.30 -22.97 -20.08
CA LYS A 449 12.23 -21.93 -19.03
C LYS A 449 10.82 -21.44 -18.69
N ILE A 450 9.78 -21.77 -19.45
CA ILE A 450 8.39 -21.38 -19.14
C ILE A 450 7.50 -22.60 -18.90
N PHE A 451 7.29 -23.46 -19.89
CA PHE A 451 6.33 -24.58 -19.75
C PHE A 451 6.74 -25.57 -18.66
N ARG A 452 8.03 -25.92 -18.58
CA ARG A 452 8.60 -26.76 -17.52
C ARG A 452 8.44 -26.12 -16.13
N VAL A 453 8.59 -24.79 -16.02
CA VAL A 453 8.48 -24.07 -14.75
C VAL A 453 7.03 -24.04 -14.27
N LEU A 454 6.08 -23.74 -15.17
CA LEU A 454 4.66 -23.80 -14.86
C LEU A 454 4.22 -25.22 -14.45
N ALA A 455 4.72 -26.25 -15.14
CA ALA A 455 4.43 -27.65 -14.78
C ALA A 455 5.04 -28.06 -13.42
N LEU A 456 6.29 -27.68 -13.14
CA LEU A 456 6.94 -27.94 -11.84
C LEU A 456 6.29 -27.17 -10.68
N ALA A 457 5.65 -26.03 -10.95
CA ALA A 457 4.83 -25.31 -9.97
C ALA A 457 3.43 -25.94 -9.75
N GLY A 458 3.07 -27.02 -10.47
CA GLY A 458 1.77 -27.69 -10.41
C GLY A 458 0.66 -27.01 -11.22
N LEU A 459 0.99 -25.94 -11.95
CA LEU A 459 0.04 -25.05 -12.62
C LEU A 459 -0.49 -25.61 -13.95
N GLY A 460 0.06 -26.74 -14.39
CA GLY A 460 -0.28 -27.48 -15.58
C GLY A 460 0.63 -28.69 -15.78
N ARG A 461 0.58 -29.27 -16.98
CA ARG A 461 1.46 -30.36 -17.43
C ARG A 461 1.95 -30.12 -18.84
N THR A 462 3.08 -30.72 -19.18
CA THR A 462 3.60 -30.75 -20.56
C THR A 462 3.31 -32.09 -21.20
N GLU A 463 2.66 -32.10 -22.36
CA GLU A 463 2.40 -33.31 -23.16
C GLU A 463 3.18 -33.26 -24.48
N GLY A 464 3.52 -34.44 -25.02
CA GLY A 464 4.40 -34.58 -26.17
C GLY A 464 5.89 -34.55 -25.81
N HIS A 465 6.75 -34.65 -26.83
CA HIS A 465 8.20 -34.69 -26.69
C HIS A 465 8.89 -33.76 -27.71
N GLY A 466 10.06 -33.22 -27.34
CA GLY A 466 10.91 -32.39 -28.20
C GLY A 466 10.15 -31.20 -28.79
N ASP A 467 10.11 -31.12 -30.13
CA ASP A 467 9.41 -30.02 -30.79
C ASP A 467 7.88 -30.07 -30.72
N LYS A 468 7.30 -31.23 -30.40
CA LYS A 468 5.86 -31.42 -30.25
C LYS A 468 5.35 -31.14 -28.83
N THR A 469 6.22 -30.73 -27.89
CA THR A 469 5.81 -30.43 -26.51
C THR A 469 4.85 -29.23 -26.47
N VAL A 470 3.65 -29.49 -25.96
CA VAL A 470 2.61 -28.50 -25.64
C VAL A 470 2.43 -28.39 -24.13
N TYR A 471 1.85 -27.27 -23.69
CA TYR A 471 1.49 -27.04 -22.30
C TYR A 471 -0.03 -27.02 -22.13
N ILE A 472 -0.52 -27.76 -21.15
CA ILE A 472 -1.93 -27.84 -20.76
C ILE A 472 -2.02 -27.31 -19.32
N PRO A 473 -2.79 -26.24 -19.05
CA PRO A 473 -2.92 -25.72 -17.69
C PRO A 473 -3.71 -26.71 -16.81
N SER A 474 -3.46 -26.65 -15.50
CA SER A 474 -4.28 -27.33 -14.50
C SER A 474 -5.57 -26.53 -14.34
N ASP A 475 -6.66 -27.12 -14.79
CA ASP A 475 -8.01 -26.62 -14.50
C ASP A 475 -8.28 -26.75 -13.00
N SER A 476 -8.43 -25.62 -12.33
CA SER A 476 -9.12 -25.52 -11.03
C SER A 476 -10.63 -25.31 -11.25
N SER A 477 -11.18 -25.96 -12.28
CA SER A 477 -12.54 -25.76 -12.79
C SER A 477 -13.38 -27.05 -12.84
N SER A 478 -12.80 -28.19 -12.42
CA SER A 478 -13.61 -29.24 -11.81
C SER A 478 -14.37 -28.59 -10.64
N PRO A 479 -15.71 -28.62 -10.61
CA PRO A 479 -16.45 -27.92 -9.56
C PRO A 479 -16.01 -28.46 -8.20
N PRO A 480 -15.76 -27.60 -7.20
CA PRO A 480 -15.61 -28.09 -5.85
C PRO A 480 -16.88 -28.82 -5.45
N SER A 481 -16.74 -29.88 -4.66
CA SER A 481 -17.84 -30.42 -3.86
C SER A 481 -18.54 -29.26 -3.13
N PRO A 482 -19.88 -29.29 -2.92
CA PRO A 482 -20.61 -28.19 -2.30
C PRO A 482 -19.88 -27.73 -1.02
N PRO A 483 -19.56 -26.42 -0.91
CA PRO A 483 -18.38 -25.99 -0.18
C PRO A 483 -18.46 -26.31 1.32
N SER A 484 -17.47 -27.07 1.80
CA SER A 484 -17.20 -27.21 3.23
C SER A 484 -16.82 -25.83 3.81
N PRO A 485 -17.55 -25.28 4.80
CA PRO A 485 -17.53 -23.84 5.12
C PRO A 485 -16.22 -23.27 5.72
N HIS A 486 -15.13 -24.04 5.73
CA HIS A 486 -13.89 -23.71 6.43
C HIS A 486 -12.62 -23.68 5.55
N SER A 487 -12.61 -24.24 4.33
CA SER A 487 -11.37 -24.44 3.57
C SER A 487 -10.86 -23.22 2.78
N ASP A 488 -11.75 -22.36 2.29
CA ASP A 488 -11.42 -21.45 1.18
C ASP A 488 -11.15 -19.99 1.63
N THR A 489 -11.13 -19.74 2.94
CA THR A 489 -10.95 -18.42 3.57
C THR A 489 -9.59 -17.77 3.24
N PHE A 490 -9.52 -16.43 3.17
CA PHE A 490 -8.25 -15.69 3.21
C PHE A 490 -7.80 -15.47 4.67
N THR A 491 -6.83 -16.24 5.17
CA THR A 491 -6.43 -16.17 6.58
C THR A 491 -5.26 -15.22 6.84
N VAL A 492 -4.91 -14.99 8.11
CA VAL A 492 -3.67 -14.28 8.49
C VAL A 492 -2.42 -15.05 8.02
N ALA A 493 -2.49 -16.38 7.92
CA ALA A 493 -1.42 -17.21 7.36
C ALA A 493 -1.27 -17.08 5.83
N ASP A 494 -2.22 -16.43 5.13
CA ASP A 494 -2.12 -16.15 3.69
C ASP A 494 -1.26 -14.88 3.41
N ILE A 495 -0.84 -14.11 4.42
CA ILE A 495 -0.18 -12.80 4.24
C ILE A 495 1.27 -12.94 3.74
N GLY A 496 1.97 -13.95 4.26
CA GLY A 496 3.28 -14.42 3.81
C GLY A 496 3.28 -15.96 3.77
N GLY A 497 4.25 -16.59 3.11
CA GLY A 497 4.25 -18.04 2.86
C GLY A 497 4.55 -18.94 4.07
N PHE A 498 4.02 -18.60 5.26
CA PHE A 498 4.27 -19.25 6.55
C PHE A 498 3.05 -20.04 7.03
N GLY A 499 2.73 -21.12 6.33
CA GLY A 499 2.14 -22.26 7.03
C GLY A 499 3.17 -22.80 8.04
N ASP A 500 2.70 -23.10 9.26
CA ASP A 500 3.36 -23.85 10.35
C ASP A 500 3.85 -23.08 11.60
N GLN A 501 3.77 -21.73 11.70
CA GLN A 501 4.20 -21.02 12.93
C GLN A 501 3.21 -20.00 13.55
N LEU A 502 1.98 -19.90 13.03
CA LEU A 502 0.86 -19.24 13.73
C LEU A 502 -0.40 -20.12 13.77
N ALA A 503 -0.20 -21.40 14.09
CA ALA A 503 -1.25 -22.25 14.61
C ALA A 503 -1.57 -21.80 16.06
N VAL A 504 -2.46 -20.82 16.20
CA VAL A 504 -3.11 -20.55 17.49
C VAL A 504 -4.04 -21.72 17.76
N GLU A 505 -3.74 -22.54 18.77
CA GLU A 505 -4.63 -23.64 19.15
C GLU A 505 -6.01 -23.10 19.56
N PRO A 506 -7.11 -23.79 19.21
CA PRO A 506 -8.46 -23.29 19.44
C PRO A 506 -8.86 -23.38 20.91
N ILE A 507 -8.51 -22.36 21.70
CA ILE A 507 -8.99 -22.16 23.08
C ILE A 507 -10.45 -21.66 23.04
N ALA A 508 -11.37 -22.47 22.52
CA ALA A 508 -12.77 -22.10 22.30
C ALA A 508 -13.77 -23.27 22.21
N GLU A 509 -13.49 -24.47 22.75
CA GLU A 509 -14.42 -25.61 22.62
C GLU A 509 -14.57 -26.53 23.86
N SER A 510 -14.00 -26.15 25.01
CA SER A 510 -13.98 -26.98 26.23
C SER A 510 -14.84 -26.50 27.41
N ILE A 511 -15.69 -25.49 27.24
CA ILE A 511 -16.52 -24.91 28.33
C ILE A 511 -18.01 -24.73 27.93
N VAL A 512 -18.59 -25.68 27.18
CA VAL A 512 -20.06 -25.86 27.10
C VAL A 512 -20.42 -27.36 26.96
N GLN A 513 -20.22 -28.15 28.02
CA GLN A 513 -20.99 -29.38 28.33
C GLN A 513 -20.50 -30.05 29.62
N GLN A 514 -21.26 -29.88 30.72
CA GLN A 514 -21.66 -30.93 31.67
C GLN A 514 -22.35 -30.32 32.90
N GLU A 515 -23.68 -30.36 32.92
CA GLU A 515 -24.47 -30.38 34.14
C GLU A 515 -25.33 -31.65 34.11
N ASP A 516 -25.08 -32.59 35.04
CA ASP A 516 -26.09 -33.43 35.72
C ASP A 516 -25.41 -34.42 36.70
N GLY A 517 -26.11 -34.88 37.75
CA GLY A 517 -25.85 -36.24 38.30
C GLY A 517 -25.25 -36.48 39.71
N SER A 518 -25.50 -35.63 40.72
CA SER A 518 -25.63 -35.99 42.16
C SER A 518 -24.59 -36.85 42.95
N ILE A 519 -24.02 -36.25 44.02
CA ILE A 519 -23.99 -36.69 45.45
C ILE A 519 -23.52 -38.13 45.84
N VAL A 520 -22.45 -38.24 46.66
CA VAL A 520 -22.38 -38.84 48.04
C VAL A 520 -21.15 -38.26 48.81
N ASP A 521 -21.22 -38.09 50.13
CA ASP A 521 -20.17 -37.56 51.03
C ASP A 521 -18.96 -38.48 51.30
N THR A 522 -17.77 -37.92 51.63
CA THR A 522 -17.21 -37.93 53.02
C THR A 522 -15.88 -37.17 53.24
N VAL A 523 -15.92 -36.24 54.20
CA VAL A 523 -14.90 -35.67 55.12
C VAL A 523 -13.38 -35.93 54.89
N GLY A 524 -12.58 -34.85 54.89
CA GLY A 524 -11.13 -34.85 55.14
C GLY A 524 -10.47 -33.45 55.23
N GLU A 525 -9.86 -33.10 56.36
CA GLU A 525 -9.14 -31.84 56.67
C GLU A 525 -7.70 -31.86 56.06
N HIS A 526 -6.82 -30.83 55.98
CA HIS A 526 -6.73 -29.40 56.37
C HIS A 526 -5.46 -28.82 55.65
N VAL A 527 -5.06 -27.53 55.52
CA VAL A 527 -5.49 -26.16 55.92
C VAL A 527 -5.01 -25.18 54.81
N ILE A 528 -5.54 -23.94 54.72
CA ILE A 528 -4.87 -22.78 54.06
C ILE A 528 -5.06 -21.52 54.94
N PRO A 529 -4.03 -20.69 55.22
CA PRO A 529 -4.16 -19.42 55.94
C PRO A 529 -4.46 -18.22 55.01
N PRO A 530 -5.16 -17.17 55.50
CA PRO A 530 -5.58 -16.01 54.71
C PRO A 530 -4.52 -14.88 54.59
N ALA A 531 -4.81 -13.89 53.75
CA ALA A 531 -4.02 -12.66 53.59
C ALA A 531 -4.40 -11.58 54.64
N PRO A 532 -3.48 -10.65 54.99
CA PRO A 532 -3.74 -9.53 55.90
C PRO A 532 -4.23 -8.25 55.18
N GLU A 533 -4.83 -7.34 55.96
CA GLU A 533 -5.44 -6.07 55.52
C GLU A 533 -4.51 -4.85 55.71
N VAL A 534 -5.05 -3.61 55.62
CA VAL A 534 -4.31 -2.33 55.53
C VAL A 534 -4.78 -1.32 56.60
N GLU A 535 -3.85 -0.57 57.20
CA GLU A 535 -4.07 0.72 57.88
C GLU A 535 -3.05 1.75 57.29
N VAL A 536 -3.30 3.01 56.87
CA VAL A 536 -4.27 4.13 57.14
C VAL A 536 -3.63 5.28 57.97
N ILE A 537 -4.15 6.52 57.85
CA ILE A 537 -3.70 7.82 58.45
C ILE A 537 -2.45 8.44 57.78
N GLU A 538 -2.31 9.73 57.40
CA GLU A 538 -3.13 10.97 57.16
C GLU A 538 -2.31 11.82 56.12
N ASP A 539 -2.68 12.95 55.50
CA ASP A 539 -3.78 13.96 55.54
C ASP A 539 -4.60 13.93 54.20
N CYS A 540 -5.66 14.70 53.86
CA CYS A 540 -6.23 16.02 54.25
C CYS A 540 -5.57 17.29 53.62
N HIS A 541 -6.25 18.42 53.32
CA HIS A 541 -7.70 18.71 53.19
C HIS A 541 -7.96 19.63 51.96
N LEU A 542 -9.20 19.65 51.44
CA LEU A 542 -9.65 20.49 50.30
C LEU A 542 -10.15 21.89 50.76
N ASP A 543 -10.28 22.87 49.85
CA ASP A 543 -11.62 23.31 49.39
C ASP A 543 -11.64 24.34 48.23
N LEU A 544 -12.82 24.53 47.61
CA LEU A 544 -13.08 25.50 46.53
C LEU A 544 -13.88 26.73 47.01
N SER A 545 -13.68 27.90 46.39
CA SER A 545 -14.73 28.71 45.70
C SER A 545 -14.34 30.18 45.42
N THR A 546 -15.22 30.91 44.74
CA THR A 546 -15.01 32.20 44.03
C THR A 546 -15.61 33.42 44.76
N ASN A 547 -14.98 34.62 44.67
CA ASN A 547 -15.53 35.82 43.97
C ASN A 547 -14.91 37.20 44.33
N ILE A 548 -14.53 37.96 43.29
CA ILE A 548 -14.80 39.38 42.98
C ILE A 548 -14.94 40.42 44.14
N THR A 549 -14.04 41.43 44.22
CA THR A 549 -14.39 42.87 44.07
C THR A 549 -13.19 43.86 44.07
N ASN A 550 -13.41 45.02 43.44
CA ASN A 550 -12.63 46.25 43.23
C ASN A 550 -11.78 46.75 44.45
N ASN A 551 -10.76 47.63 44.33
CA ASN A 551 -10.79 48.93 43.62
C ASN A 551 -9.40 49.65 43.58
N SER A 552 -9.11 50.46 42.52
CA SER A 552 -8.23 51.68 42.47
C SER A 552 -6.78 51.67 43.04
N THR A 553 -5.72 52.31 42.49
CA THR A 553 -5.62 53.54 41.65
C THR A 553 -4.26 53.67 40.91
N GLN A 554 -4.28 54.17 39.67
CA GLN A 554 -3.18 54.87 38.91
C GLN A 554 -1.84 54.16 38.55
N SER A 555 -1.26 54.65 37.44
CA SER A 555 -0.11 54.10 36.69
C SER A 555 1.22 54.85 36.98
N PRO A 556 2.40 54.36 36.51
CA PRO A 556 2.81 54.69 35.13
C PRO A 556 3.56 53.59 34.35
N VAL A 557 3.60 53.79 33.03
CA VAL A 557 4.58 53.33 32.00
C VAL A 557 5.55 52.19 32.38
N VAL A 558 5.48 51.09 31.62
CA VAL A 558 6.58 50.11 31.45
C VAL A 558 6.88 49.99 29.96
N SER A 559 8.16 50.13 29.60
CA SER A 559 8.70 49.94 28.24
C SER A 559 8.91 48.46 27.92
N GLU A 560 9.29 48.18 26.66
CA GLU A 560 9.52 46.83 26.12
C GLU A 560 10.37 45.94 27.05
N LEU A 561 9.92 44.68 27.21
CA LEU A 561 10.66 43.60 27.88
C LEU A 561 10.70 42.39 26.95
N GLU A 562 11.78 41.63 27.07
CA GLU A 562 12.34 40.80 25.99
C GLU A 562 11.61 39.45 25.81
N GLU A 563 11.69 38.90 24.60
CA GLU A 563 11.23 37.53 24.32
C GLU A 563 12.12 36.52 25.06
N VAL A 564 11.51 35.46 25.63
CA VAL A 564 12.25 34.38 26.27
C VAL A 564 12.88 33.50 25.19
N ASP A 565 14.16 33.71 24.96
CA ASP A 565 14.92 33.05 23.90
C ASP A 565 15.00 31.53 24.10
N ASN A 566 14.89 30.78 23.00
CA ASN A 566 15.13 29.33 23.02
C ASN A 566 16.63 29.09 22.95
N PRO A 567 17.20 28.09 23.66
CA PRO A 567 18.63 27.85 23.64
C PRO A 567 19.11 27.59 22.21
N PRO A 568 20.09 28.35 21.69
CA PRO A 568 20.52 28.21 20.30
C PRO A 568 21.16 26.85 20.07
N THR A 569 20.80 26.18 18.97
CA THR A 569 21.50 24.97 18.52
C THR A 569 22.95 25.33 18.16
N SER A 570 23.88 25.05 19.07
CA SER A 570 25.30 25.24 18.84
C SER A 570 25.77 24.40 17.65
N SER A 571 26.54 25.00 16.75
CA SER A 571 27.19 24.28 15.65
C SER A 571 28.09 23.17 16.20
N PRO A 572 27.99 21.92 15.70
CA PRO A 572 28.73 20.79 16.24
C PRO A 572 30.24 20.99 16.06
N THR A 573 31.01 20.64 17.09
CA THR A 573 32.46 20.68 17.06
C THR A 573 33.04 19.55 16.20
N VAL A 574 34.28 19.72 15.75
CA VAL A 574 35.00 18.68 14.98
C VAL A 574 35.14 17.38 15.79
N GLY A 575 35.31 17.46 17.11
CA GLY A 575 35.40 16.29 17.99
C GLY A 575 34.09 15.50 18.10
N GLU A 576 32.94 16.18 18.19
CA GLU A 576 31.63 15.52 18.18
C GLU A 576 31.37 14.84 16.83
N LEU A 577 31.77 15.47 15.72
CA LEU A 577 31.68 14.87 14.39
C LEU A 577 32.63 13.67 14.23
N GLN A 578 33.86 13.72 14.77
CA GLN A 578 34.76 12.57 14.82
C GLN A 578 34.12 11.39 15.58
N ALA A 579 33.55 11.64 16.76
CA ALA A 579 32.88 10.60 17.56
C ALA A 579 31.69 9.97 16.82
N ILE A 580 30.90 10.76 16.07
CA ILE A 580 29.79 10.27 15.24
C ILE A 580 30.29 9.43 14.05
N LEU A 581 31.40 9.84 13.40
CA LEU A 581 32.02 9.09 12.30
C LEU A 581 32.61 7.76 12.77
N ILE A 582 33.22 7.73 13.95
CA ILE A 582 33.81 6.53 14.55
C ILE A 582 32.73 5.57 15.07
N GLY A 583 31.76 6.09 15.84
CA GLY A 583 30.73 5.28 16.50
C GLY A 583 29.73 4.59 15.56
N CYS A 584 29.65 5.00 14.28
CA CYS A 584 28.87 4.33 13.23
C CYS A 584 27.36 4.13 13.52
N THR A 585 26.79 4.88 14.46
CA THR A 585 25.45 4.62 15.04
C THR A 585 24.28 5.01 14.12
N ALA A 586 24.37 6.14 13.40
CA ALA A 586 23.24 6.66 12.62
C ALA A 586 23.64 7.31 11.29
N PHE A 587 23.46 6.58 10.18
CA PHE A 587 23.69 7.05 8.81
C PHE A 587 22.91 8.33 8.48
N THR A 588 21.63 8.40 8.88
CA THR A 588 20.77 9.57 8.68
C THR A 588 21.29 10.81 9.41
N GLN A 589 21.84 10.64 10.61
CA GLN A 589 22.40 11.74 11.41
C GLN A 589 23.70 12.26 10.78
N ALA A 590 24.61 11.37 10.40
CA ALA A 590 25.85 11.75 9.71
C ALA A 590 25.58 12.48 8.38
N MET A 591 24.63 11.99 7.57
CA MET A 591 24.24 12.65 6.31
C MET A 591 23.54 14.00 6.53
N SER A 592 22.69 14.12 7.56
CA SER A 592 22.05 15.39 7.92
C SER A 592 23.08 16.43 8.38
N LEU A 593 24.01 16.03 9.26
CA LEU A 593 25.09 16.89 9.74
C LEU A 593 26.05 17.30 8.61
N ARG A 594 26.36 16.41 7.66
CA ARG A 594 27.09 16.78 6.43
C ARG A 594 26.31 17.81 5.61
N SER A 595 24.99 17.66 5.47
CA SER A 595 24.16 18.61 4.71
C SER A 595 24.16 20.01 5.32
N SER A 596 24.25 20.14 6.64
CA SER A 596 24.27 21.42 7.36
C SER A 596 25.67 22.01 7.55
N HIS A 597 26.71 21.18 7.68
CA HIS A 597 28.05 21.59 8.12
C HIS A 597 29.18 20.92 7.30
N GLN A 598 29.17 21.11 5.98
CA GLN A 598 30.04 20.41 5.02
C GLN A 598 31.54 20.47 5.35
N GLU A 599 32.09 21.65 5.66
CA GLU A 599 33.52 21.82 5.95
C GLU A 599 33.94 21.15 7.27
N LEU A 600 33.14 21.27 8.33
CA LEU A 600 33.43 20.64 9.61
C LEU A 600 33.38 19.10 9.49
N PHE A 601 32.45 18.57 8.70
CA PHE A 601 32.36 17.15 8.39
C PHE A 601 33.56 16.64 7.59
N LYS A 602 34.05 17.43 6.62
CA LYS A 602 35.25 17.15 5.83
C LYS A 602 36.51 17.14 6.70
N GLN A 603 36.67 18.13 7.57
CA GLN A 603 37.78 18.20 8.54
C GLN A 603 37.74 17.03 9.53
N ALA A 604 36.56 16.67 10.04
CA ALA A 604 36.39 15.53 10.95
C ALA A 604 36.82 14.21 10.30
N TYR A 605 36.45 13.94 9.05
CA TYR A 605 36.90 12.73 8.34
C TYR A 605 38.40 12.77 8.01
N GLN A 606 38.92 13.92 7.57
CA GLN A 606 40.35 14.06 7.24
C GLN A 606 41.28 13.89 8.45
N SER A 607 40.77 14.10 9.67
CA SER A 607 41.51 13.86 10.92
C SER A 607 41.41 12.43 11.47
N LEU A 608 40.58 11.57 10.88
CA LEU A 608 40.56 10.13 11.20
C LEU A 608 41.83 9.42 10.71
N SER A 609 42.27 8.40 11.45
CA SER A 609 43.33 7.49 10.99
C SER A 609 42.91 6.73 9.72
N GLN A 610 43.88 6.23 8.94
CA GLN A 610 43.57 5.45 7.73
C GLN A 610 42.64 4.26 8.02
N GLN A 611 42.83 3.56 9.14
CA GLN A 611 42.01 2.42 9.54
C GLN A 611 40.56 2.84 9.85
N GLN A 612 40.36 3.98 10.54
CA GLN A 612 39.02 4.54 10.78
C GLN A 612 38.36 5.05 9.48
N GLN A 613 39.12 5.64 8.55
CA GLN A 613 38.59 6.02 7.23
C GLN A 613 38.17 4.79 6.41
N GLU A 614 38.99 3.74 6.35
CA GLU A 614 38.65 2.50 5.64
C GLU A 614 37.46 1.77 6.30
N HIS A 615 37.30 1.87 7.63
CA HIS A 615 36.11 1.39 8.35
C HIS A 615 34.84 2.18 7.98
N PHE A 616 34.90 3.51 8.02
CA PHE A 616 33.79 4.38 7.64
C PHE A 616 33.38 4.17 6.16
N ASP A 617 34.36 4.08 5.26
CA ASP A 617 34.09 3.83 3.84
C ASP A 617 33.41 2.48 3.62
N SER A 618 33.85 1.44 4.33
CA SER A 618 33.22 0.12 4.34
C SER A 618 31.78 0.18 4.87
N TRP A 619 31.54 0.91 5.96
CA TRP A 619 30.21 1.12 6.53
C TRP A 619 29.27 1.85 5.56
N VAL A 620 29.74 2.88 4.85
CA VAL A 620 28.98 3.52 3.76
C VAL A 620 28.76 2.54 2.59
N SER A 621 29.78 1.80 2.16
CA SER A 621 29.70 0.79 1.09
C SER A 621 28.68 -0.31 1.40
N SER A 622 28.55 -0.71 2.68
CA SER A 622 27.60 -1.74 3.13
C SER A 622 26.14 -1.41 2.78
N ARG A 623 25.77 -0.11 2.77
CA ARG A 623 24.40 0.37 2.54
C ARG A 623 23.94 0.32 1.08
N TYR A 624 24.85 0.08 0.12
CA TYR A 624 24.52 0.00 -1.30
C TYR A 624 24.63 -1.44 -1.80
N ALA A 625 23.66 -1.92 -2.58
CA ALA A 625 23.76 -3.25 -3.21
C ALA A 625 24.85 -3.32 -4.31
N GLU A 626 25.16 -2.17 -4.92
CA GLU A 626 26.16 -2.00 -5.97
C GLU A 626 27.60 -1.95 -5.39
N PRO A 627 28.64 -2.33 -6.17
CA PRO A 627 30.03 -2.16 -5.75
C PRO A 627 30.43 -0.67 -5.71
N ILE A 628 30.99 -0.25 -4.59
CA ILE A 628 31.43 1.13 -4.33
C ILE A 628 32.95 1.24 -4.44
N TYR A 629 33.43 2.34 -5.00
CA TYR A 629 34.86 2.58 -5.26
C TYR A 629 35.31 3.89 -4.62
N LYS A 630 36.51 3.94 -4.05
CA LYS A 630 37.18 5.17 -3.61
C LYS A 630 37.99 5.74 -4.77
N TYR A 631 37.77 7.00 -5.12
CA TYR A 631 38.52 7.70 -6.16
C TYR A 631 39.93 8.03 -5.65
N VAL A 632 40.95 7.52 -6.36
CA VAL A 632 42.37 7.70 -6.02
C VAL A 632 43.13 8.52 -7.07
N GLY A 633 42.42 9.10 -8.04
CA GLY A 633 42.99 9.98 -9.06
C GLY A 633 43.36 11.38 -8.55
N ILE A 634 43.84 12.20 -9.48
CA ILE A 634 44.02 13.65 -9.30
C ILE A 634 42.63 14.30 -9.30
N GLU A 635 42.47 15.39 -8.55
CA GLU A 635 41.28 16.24 -8.55
C GLU A 635 40.82 16.60 -9.97
N ARG A 636 39.51 16.60 -10.19
CA ARG A 636 38.89 16.94 -11.47
C ARG A 636 37.73 17.89 -11.25
N HIS A 637 37.71 18.97 -12.03
CA HIS A 637 36.56 19.83 -12.20
C HIS A 637 35.86 19.48 -13.51
N ASP A 638 34.53 19.44 -13.51
CA ASP A 638 33.71 19.38 -14.72
C ASP A 638 33.43 20.80 -15.26
N GLU A 639 32.99 20.94 -16.51
CA GLU A 639 32.73 22.23 -17.15
C GLU A 639 31.58 23.01 -16.47
N GLU A 640 30.70 22.32 -15.75
CA GLU A 640 29.61 22.88 -14.93
C GLU A 640 30.01 23.10 -13.45
N GLY A 641 31.30 22.99 -13.10
CA GLY A 641 31.84 23.38 -11.78
C GLY A 641 31.76 22.31 -10.68
N TYR A 642 31.46 21.06 -11.01
CA TYR A 642 31.51 19.94 -10.06
C TYR A 642 32.96 19.47 -9.82
N SER A 643 33.37 19.31 -8.55
CA SER A 643 34.72 18.85 -8.16
C SER A 643 34.71 17.44 -7.59
N LEU A 644 35.43 16.51 -8.24
CA LEU A 644 35.70 15.15 -7.76
C LEU A 644 37.07 15.09 -7.07
N MET A 645 37.09 14.79 -5.78
CA MET A 645 38.29 14.85 -4.94
C MET A 645 38.88 13.47 -4.69
N ARG A 646 40.21 13.42 -4.52
CA ARG A 646 40.90 12.21 -4.07
C ARG A 646 40.39 11.80 -2.69
N GLY A 647 39.79 10.62 -2.61
CA GLY A 647 39.16 10.07 -1.40
C GLY A 647 37.65 9.96 -1.45
N ASP A 648 36.96 10.56 -2.43
CA ASP A 648 35.50 10.41 -2.56
C ASP A 648 35.09 8.98 -2.92
N LEU A 649 33.96 8.54 -2.36
CA LEU A 649 33.33 7.28 -2.74
C LEU A 649 32.39 7.51 -3.92
N VAL A 650 32.44 6.61 -4.90
CA VAL A 650 31.71 6.69 -6.16
C VAL A 650 31.10 5.35 -6.54
N ARG A 651 30.01 5.39 -7.31
CA ARG A 651 29.40 4.20 -7.95
C ARG A 651 29.42 4.32 -9.47
N LEU A 652 29.36 3.20 -10.18
CA LEU A 652 29.47 3.17 -11.64
C LEU A 652 28.10 3.41 -12.32
N LYS A 653 28.06 4.14 -13.45
CA LYS A 653 26.87 4.25 -14.32
C LYS A 653 26.46 2.91 -14.97
N SER A 654 27.37 1.95 -14.96
CA SER A 654 27.30 0.67 -15.67
C SER A 654 27.79 -0.41 -14.72
N SER A 655 27.08 -1.54 -14.64
CA SER A 655 27.44 -2.69 -13.78
C SER A 655 28.76 -3.39 -14.15
N LYS A 656 29.53 -2.81 -15.09
CA LYS A 656 30.88 -3.22 -15.49
C LYS A 656 31.75 -1.98 -15.71
N LEU A 657 32.98 -2.05 -15.21
CA LEU A 657 34.08 -1.14 -15.58
C LEU A 657 34.35 -1.26 -17.09
N LYS A 658 34.55 -0.12 -17.78
CA LYS A 658 34.98 -0.05 -19.18
C LYS A 658 36.48 0.21 -19.24
N SER A 659 37.21 -0.47 -20.11
CA SER A 659 38.69 -0.48 -20.18
C SER A 659 39.39 0.85 -20.48
N ILE A 660 38.67 1.93 -20.80
CA ILE A 660 39.25 3.22 -21.20
C ILE A 660 38.68 4.36 -20.34
N LEU A 661 37.36 4.55 -20.38
CA LEU A 661 36.64 5.60 -19.65
C LEU A 661 35.35 5.03 -19.04
N THR A 662 35.25 5.06 -17.72
CA THR A 662 34.04 4.67 -16.98
C THR A 662 33.39 5.91 -16.40
N HIS A 663 32.08 6.03 -16.51
CA HIS A 663 31.33 7.14 -15.92
C HIS A 663 30.90 6.77 -14.51
N VAL A 664 31.14 7.66 -13.55
CA VAL A 664 30.83 7.46 -12.13
C VAL A 664 29.92 8.54 -11.59
N LEU A 665 29.13 8.16 -10.59
CA LEU A 665 28.38 9.06 -9.73
C LEU A 665 29.15 9.19 -8.41
N PRO A 666 29.42 10.39 -7.88
CA PRO A 666 29.76 10.51 -6.47
C PRO A 666 28.63 9.96 -5.60
N LEU A 667 28.99 9.28 -4.52
CA LEU A 667 28.13 9.12 -3.36
C LEU A 667 28.29 10.34 -2.45
N HIS A 668 27.50 10.41 -1.38
CA HIS A 668 27.58 11.51 -0.40
C HIS A 668 28.77 11.35 0.58
N ALA A 669 29.95 11.09 0.03
CA ALA A 669 31.23 10.92 0.71
C ALA A 669 31.86 12.28 1.13
N PRO A 670 32.86 12.30 2.02
CA PRO A 670 33.18 13.50 2.80
C PRO A 670 34.14 14.52 2.15
N VAL A 671 34.74 14.26 0.98
CA VAL A 671 35.86 15.10 0.48
C VAL A 671 35.39 16.15 -0.55
N ALA A 672 34.43 15.81 -1.42
CA ALA A 672 33.80 16.73 -2.36
C ALA A 672 32.99 17.84 -1.67
N LEU A 673 33.20 19.06 -2.17
CA LEU A 673 32.45 20.28 -1.85
C LEU A 673 31.76 20.78 -3.12
N SER A 674 30.44 20.71 -3.17
CA SER A 674 29.60 21.44 -4.15
C SER A 674 28.12 21.26 -3.83
N ASN A 675 27.34 22.34 -3.91
CA ASN A 675 25.90 22.36 -3.68
C ASN A 675 25.16 22.39 -5.03
N PHE A 676 24.60 21.26 -5.50
CA PHE A 676 23.52 21.30 -6.50
C PHE A 676 22.61 20.06 -6.48
N GLN A 677 21.47 20.15 -7.15
CA GLN A 677 20.26 19.34 -6.90
C GLN A 677 20.10 18.09 -7.79
N SER A 678 21.07 17.77 -8.65
CA SER A 678 21.03 16.60 -9.55
C SER A 678 22.41 15.95 -9.70
N PRO A 679 22.54 14.61 -9.60
CA PRO A 679 23.83 13.95 -9.71
C PRO A 679 24.26 13.75 -11.17
N GLN A 680 25.33 14.44 -11.57
CA GLN A 680 25.96 14.29 -12.89
C GLN A 680 26.99 13.14 -12.92
N PHE A 681 27.49 12.81 -14.12
CA PHE A 681 28.27 11.59 -14.38
C PHE A 681 29.68 11.89 -14.90
N VAL A 682 30.67 11.96 -14.01
CA VAL A 682 32.06 12.25 -14.41
C VAL A 682 32.73 11.04 -15.06
N GLY A 683 33.41 11.26 -16.19
CA GLY A 683 34.27 10.27 -16.84
C GLY A 683 35.63 10.14 -16.14
N VAL A 684 35.96 8.95 -15.65
CA VAL A 684 37.25 8.62 -15.00
C VAL A 684 37.89 7.38 -15.62
N ASN A 685 39.21 7.26 -15.50
CA ASN A 685 39.93 6.05 -15.89
C ASN A 685 39.76 4.96 -14.80
N PRO A 686 39.51 3.68 -15.12
CA PRO A 686 39.36 2.61 -14.13
C PRO A 686 40.50 2.50 -13.12
N ASN A 687 41.74 2.81 -13.53
CA ASN A 687 42.93 2.74 -12.66
C ASN A 687 42.93 3.82 -11.57
N GLN A 688 41.97 4.77 -11.61
CA GLN A 688 41.75 5.80 -10.59
C GLN A 688 40.67 5.38 -9.57
N LEU A 689 40.22 4.12 -9.58
CA LEU A 689 39.17 3.58 -8.70
C LEU A 689 39.68 2.39 -7.88
N LYS A 690 39.85 2.55 -6.57
CA LYS A 690 40.09 1.43 -5.62
C LYS A 690 38.73 0.88 -5.18
N LEU A 691 38.47 -0.41 -5.31
CA LEU A 691 37.23 -1.01 -4.76
C LEU A 691 37.22 -0.85 -3.24
N VAL A 692 36.08 -0.48 -2.65
CA VAL A 692 35.88 -0.47 -1.20
C VAL A 692 35.37 -1.84 -0.77
N GLU A 693 36.21 -2.59 -0.08
CA GLU A 693 35.84 -3.87 0.49
C GLU A 693 34.78 -3.69 1.60
N LYS A 694 33.81 -4.60 1.64
CA LYS A 694 32.78 -4.62 2.68
C LYS A 694 33.29 -5.48 3.83
N LEU A 695 33.95 -4.82 4.79
CA LEU A 695 34.35 -5.41 6.05
C LEU A 695 33.11 -5.90 6.81
N SER A 696 33.25 -6.98 7.56
CA SER A 696 32.21 -7.41 8.50
C SER A 696 32.06 -6.37 9.63
N PRO A 697 30.87 -6.25 10.25
CA PRO A 697 30.72 -5.38 11.41
C PRO A 697 31.73 -5.77 12.51
N PRO A 698 32.36 -4.80 13.18
CA PRO A 698 33.35 -5.06 14.23
C PRO A 698 32.69 -5.76 15.42
N SER A 699 33.44 -6.56 16.18
CA SER A 699 32.92 -7.08 17.45
C SER A 699 32.78 -5.95 18.47
N ALA A 700 31.96 -6.15 19.51
CA ALA A 700 31.81 -5.16 20.58
C ALA A 700 33.13 -4.81 21.29
N GLY A 701 34.12 -5.72 21.28
CA GLY A 701 35.48 -5.45 21.78
C GLY A 701 36.33 -4.63 20.80
N ASP A 702 36.16 -4.82 19.49
CA ASP A 702 36.86 -4.01 18.48
C ASP A 702 36.31 -2.58 18.44
N GLN A 703 35.00 -2.39 18.68
CA GLN A 703 34.39 -1.07 18.79
C GLN A 703 35.00 -0.23 19.93
N MET A 704 35.32 -0.86 21.07
CA MET A 704 36.03 -0.21 22.18
C MET A 704 37.53 0.06 21.93
N ASN A 705 38.11 -0.42 20.83
CA ASN A 705 39.47 -0.09 20.38
C ASN A 705 39.48 0.87 19.18
N LEU A 706 38.31 1.22 18.63
CA LEU A 706 38.13 2.17 17.52
C LEU A 706 37.68 3.55 18.01
N LEU A 707 36.93 3.58 19.13
CA LEU A 707 36.57 4.73 19.97
C LEU A 707 37.77 5.20 20.81
#